data_AF-A0A2V7TIC0-F1
#
_entry.id   AF-A0A2V7TIC0-F1
#
_cell.length_a   1.000
_cell.length_b   1.000
_cell.length_c   1.000
_cell.angle_alpha   90.00
_cell.angle_beta   90.00
_cell.angle_gamma   90.00
#
_symmetry.space_group_name_H-M   'P 1'
#
loop_
_entity.id
_entity.type
_entity.pdbx_description
1 polymer ?
#
loop_
_entity_poly.entity_id
_entity_poly.type
_entity_poly.pdbx_seq_one_letter_code
_entity_poly.pdbx_strand_id
1 'polypeptide(L)'
;MRRLADAYLAAYFERHPDEATLDGVALAPHNRLPDDSPDALARWQAREDAWLAELRQIDPTPLGEGAEAIAYGVMRAALEGSVATRVCRYELWNVGHTGDGAVAVITSLGALQPVGTAAGRRATLDRWRAIPAYLTTQTANQREGLRLGYSAPGGNVRITLGQLATLLATPLGDSPLYDPARRDSTPDFRDVLSRLLTDSVLPALQRYRDFLGHEYLSRARSAIGVSANPDGSACYAASIRATTGLSLSPDSIHHLGQAEVAALEAEMRAIARASFRTANVAALLDRLRSDRAYAFRSRAEMLATARAAVGRARGAVPRWFGREPRAALVVEPYPAFRERESVAEWNPPAEDGTRPGIYFLSTYDPAHKSRVDLEALTFHETIPGHHLQGSIALERGGAIPAIARYFWSPGFGEGWAEYAEQLADEMSLYSSDTARLGALADVTLSATLLVVDTGIHAFGWSRERAIAYICDHTRVPRLRAAVPVDRYPIWPAQGLSYALGRLEIRRLRRSAERAFGPRFDIREFPPARTDRAMDRCRTLTLLGAGLAFMVGGAVAQREPVLKQVGVAHAYYWREMYVPQVTSGPSAATWSPDGTELIYSMQGSLWRQRIGTRVAQQITAEGGGYDYQPDWSPDGRFVVFARYARDAIELHLLELATGAVRPLTSNGGVNVEPRWSPDGTRIAFVSTA
;
A
#
# COMPACT_ATOMS: atom_id res chain seq x y z
N MET A 1 27.92 -3.40 -0.97
CA MET A 1 26.45 -3.58 -0.97
C MET A 1 26.00 -4.92 -0.41
N ARG A 2 26.31 -6.07 -1.04
CA ARG A 2 25.81 -7.40 -0.60
C ARG A 2 26.02 -7.70 0.90
N ARG A 3 27.25 -7.53 1.40
CA ARG A 3 27.59 -7.66 2.84
C ARG A 3 26.65 -6.86 3.76
N LEU A 4 26.30 -5.64 3.37
CA LEU A 4 25.46 -4.73 4.15
C LEU A 4 24.01 -5.22 4.18
N ALA A 5 23.47 -5.64 3.03
CA ALA A 5 22.12 -6.21 2.93
C ALA A 5 21.98 -7.53 3.72
N ASP A 6 22.97 -8.42 3.63
CA ASP A 6 22.94 -9.70 4.35
C ASP A 6 23.04 -9.49 5.88
N ALA A 7 23.87 -8.53 6.32
CA ALA A 7 23.99 -8.18 7.73
C ALA A 7 22.70 -7.58 8.30
N TYR A 8 22.03 -6.71 7.54
CA TYR A 8 20.73 -6.15 7.92
C TYR A 8 19.66 -7.23 7.98
N LEU A 9 19.55 -8.09 6.96
CA LEU A 9 18.57 -9.18 6.93
C LEU A 9 18.73 -10.16 8.09
N ALA A 10 19.96 -10.58 8.40
CA ALA A 10 20.22 -11.47 9.52
C ALA A 10 19.78 -10.83 10.85
N ALA A 11 20.14 -9.55 11.05
CA ALA A 11 19.75 -8.81 12.24
C ALA A 11 18.24 -8.54 12.33
N TYR A 12 17.56 -8.38 11.19
CA TYR A 12 16.12 -8.23 11.13
C TYR A 12 15.41 -9.44 11.72
N PHE A 13 15.78 -10.65 11.32
CA PHE A 13 15.18 -11.87 11.90
C PHE A 13 15.62 -12.17 13.34
N GLU A 14 16.75 -11.62 13.79
CA GLU A 14 17.08 -11.62 15.23
C GLU A 14 16.13 -10.73 16.03
N ARG A 15 15.74 -9.57 15.46
CA ARG A 15 14.80 -8.61 16.05
C ARG A 15 13.35 -9.08 15.96
N HIS A 16 12.97 -9.67 14.83
CA HIS A 16 11.63 -10.12 14.46
C HIS A 16 11.58 -11.65 14.28
N PRO A 17 11.79 -12.44 15.36
CA PRO A 17 11.79 -13.91 15.30
C PRO A 17 10.40 -14.49 14.98
N ASP A 18 9.35 -13.73 15.25
CA ASP A 18 7.97 -14.00 14.87
C ASP A 18 7.79 -13.92 13.36
N GLU A 19 8.21 -12.83 12.71
CA GLU A 19 8.15 -12.69 11.25
C GLU A 19 8.96 -13.78 10.56
N ALA A 20 10.13 -14.13 11.09
CA ALA A 20 10.91 -15.24 10.55
C ALA A 20 10.15 -16.58 10.56
N THR A 21 9.25 -16.81 11.52
CA THR A 21 8.35 -17.97 11.53
C THR A 21 7.20 -17.81 10.55
N LEU A 22 6.59 -16.62 10.46
CA LEU A 22 5.52 -16.34 9.50
C LEU A 22 6.00 -16.52 8.05
N ASP A 23 7.23 -16.10 7.77
CA ASP A 23 7.88 -16.20 6.45
C ASP A 23 8.52 -17.58 6.18
N GLY A 24 8.55 -18.48 7.16
CA GLY A 24 9.11 -19.83 7.01
C GLY A 24 10.64 -19.86 6.85
N VAL A 25 11.37 -18.94 7.48
CA VAL A 25 12.84 -18.83 7.38
C VAL A 25 13.54 -19.91 8.19
N ALA A 26 13.99 -21.00 7.55
CA ALA A 26 14.48 -22.20 8.22
C ALA A 26 15.64 -22.01 9.21
N LEU A 27 16.55 -21.04 8.97
CA LEU A 27 17.75 -20.82 9.80
C LEU A 27 17.57 -19.71 10.85
N ALA A 28 16.36 -19.21 11.04
CA ALA A 28 16.06 -18.12 11.97
C ALA A 28 15.69 -18.61 13.38
N PRO A 29 15.81 -17.76 14.41
CA PRO A 29 15.40 -18.11 15.76
C PRO A 29 13.87 -18.24 15.88
N HIS A 30 13.37 -19.48 15.95
CA HIS A 30 11.93 -19.77 16.16
C HIS A 30 11.54 -19.96 17.64
N ASN A 31 12.37 -19.50 18.57
CA ASN A 31 12.22 -19.77 20.02
C ASN A 31 11.96 -18.52 20.87
N ARG A 32 11.76 -17.35 20.26
CA ARG A 32 11.59 -16.06 20.94
C ARG A 32 10.43 -15.25 20.33
N LEU A 33 9.97 -14.26 21.07
CA LEU A 33 9.09 -13.19 20.60
C LEU A 33 9.90 -11.88 20.45
N PRO A 34 9.40 -10.88 19.72
CA PRO A 34 9.99 -9.55 19.69
C PRO A 34 10.20 -8.98 21.11
N ASP A 35 11.28 -8.22 21.28
CA ASP A 35 11.56 -7.47 22.50
C ASP A 35 11.23 -5.99 22.27
N ASP A 36 10.01 -5.60 22.62
CA ASP A 36 9.54 -4.23 22.47
C ASP A 36 9.83 -3.36 23.71
N SER A 37 10.77 -3.76 24.57
CA SER A 37 11.24 -2.90 25.64
C SER A 37 11.89 -1.62 25.07
N PRO A 38 11.78 -0.47 25.75
CA PRO A 38 12.38 0.78 25.30
C PRO A 38 13.89 0.64 24.98
N ASP A 39 14.63 -0.10 25.81
CA ASP A 39 16.05 -0.33 25.62
C ASP A 39 16.36 -1.16 24.36
N ALA A 40 15.58 -2.21 24.11
CA ALA A 40 15.75 -3.04 22.92
C ALA A 40 15.37 -2.28 21.65
N LEU A 41 14.31 -1.47 21.70
CA LEU A 41 13.90 -0.60 20.60
C LEU A 41 14.98 0.46 20.30
N ALA A 42 15.52 1.13 21.33
CA ALA A 42 16.59 2.11 21.16
C ALA A 42 17.86 1.50 20.54
N ARG A 43 18.26 0.31 21.00
CA ARG A 43 19.40 -0.42 20.41
C ARG A 43 19.14 -0.79 18.95
N TRP A 44 17.92 -1.21 18.61
CA TRP A 44 17.55 -1.54 17.24
C TRP A 44 17.61 -0.30 16.33
N GLN A 45 16.99 0.80 16.76
CA GLN A 45 16.99 2.06 16.01
C GLN A 45 18.40 2.60 15.75
N ALA A 46 19.31 2.49 16.73
CA ALA A 46 20.70 2.88 16.55
C ALA A 46 21.42 2.03 15.49
N ARG A 47 21.11 0.73 15.39
CA ARG A 47 21.66 -0.13 14.33
C ARG A 47 21.11 0.24 12.95
N GLU A 48 19.81 0.48 12.85
CA GLU A 48 19.16 0.98 11.63
C GLU A 48 19.78 2.30 11.14
N ASP A 49 20.01 3.24 12.06
CA ASP A 49 20.62 4.53 11.73
C ASP A 49 22.05 4.37 11.20
N ALA A 50 22.83 3.47 11.82
CA ALA A 50 24.17 3.15 11.35
C ALA A 50 24.17 2.50 9.96
N TRP A 51 23.26 1.55 9.70
CA TRP A 51 23.12 0.95 8.37
C TRP A 51 22.63 1.93 7.32
N LEU A 52 21.69 2.82 7.65
CA LEU A 52 21.22 3.84 6.73
C LEU A 52 22.33 4.85 6.41
N ALA A 53 23.14 5.21 7.41
CA ALA A 53 24.31 6.04 7.21
C ALA A 53 25.34 5.37 6.29
N GLU A 54 25.67 4.09 6.51
CA GLU A 54 26.58 3.31 5.63
C GLU A 54 26.02 3.19 4.21
N LEU A 55 24.72 2.92 4.07
CA LEU A 55 24.04 2.81 2.78
C LEU A 55 24.10 4.12 1.99
N ARG A 56 23.96 5.27 2.65
CA ARG A 56 24.03 6.60 2.03
C ARG A 56 25.44 6.98 1.53
N GLN A 57 26.48 6.28 1.99
CA GLN A 57 27.85 6.47 1.48
C GLN A 57 28.12 5.69 0.19
N ILE A 58 27.21 4.79 -0.23
CA ILE A 58 27.36 4.01 -1.45
C ILE A 58 26.82 4.84 -2.63
N ASP A 59 27.68 5.18 -3.60
CA ASP A 59 27.26 5.67 -4.90
C ASP A 59 26.49 4.56 -5.64
N PRO A 60 25.20 4.75 -5.96
CA PRO A 60 24.41 3.72 -6.64
C PRO A 60 24.72 3.63 -8.13
N THR A 61 25.39 4.62 -8.74
CA THR A 61 25.63 4.70 -10.18
C THR A 61 26.34 3.46 -10.75
N PRO A 62 27.41 2.92 -10.12
CA PRO A 62 28.10 1.74 -10.61
C PRO A 62 27.33 0.42 -10.39
N LEU A 63 26.23 0.43 -9.62
CA LEU A 63 25.45 -0.79 -9.34
C LEU A 63 24.60 -1.23 -10.55
N GLY A 64 24.35 -0.32 -11.49
CA GLY A 64 23.57 -0.58 -12.70
C GLY A 64 22.16 -1.10 -12.38
N GLU A 65 21.74 -2.16 -13.08
CA GLU A 65 20.41 -2.77 -12.95
C GLU A 65 20.46 -4.19 -12.31
N GLY A 66 21.62 -4.56 -11.77
CA GLY A 66 21.88 -5.91 -11.26
C GLY A 66 21.33 -6.20 -9.85
N ALA A 67 21.63 -7.38 -9.34
CA ALA A 67 21.22 -7.81 -8.00
C ALA A 67 21.62 -6.80 -6.91
N GLU A 68 22.81 -6.21 -6.99
CA GLU A 68 23.28 -5.22 -6.03
C GLU A 68 22.42 -3.94 -6.03
N ALA A 69 21.91 -3.50 -7.19
CA ALA A 69 21.02 -2.35 -7.29
C ALA A 69 19.64 -2.65 -6.66
N ILE A 70 19.12 -3.85 -6.86
CA ILE A 70 17.89 -4.32 -6.21
C ILE A 70 18.07 -4.36 -4.69
N ALA A 71 19.17 -4.94 -4.20
CA ALA A 71 19.49 -4.98 -2.78
C ALA A 71 19.58 -3.58 -2.19
N TYR A 72 20.26 -2.66 -2.87
CA TYR A 72 20.34 -1.25 -2.46
C TYR A 72 18.95 -0.63 -2.36
N GLY A 73 18.12 -0.78 -3.40
CA GLY A 73 16.76 -0.21 -3.45
C GLY A 73 15.84 -0.73 -2.34
N VAL A 74 15.79 -2.05 -2.15
CA VAL A 74 14.98 -2.70 -1.11
C VAL A 74 15.46 -2.30 0.28
N MET A 75 16.77 -2.37 0.54
CA MET A 75 17.33 -1.99 1.83
C MET A 75 17.09 -0.52 2.16
N ARG A 76 17.25 0.36 1.17
CA ARG A 76 16.96 1.80 1.32
C ARG A 76 15.50 2.03 1.67
N ALA A 77 14.58 1.43 0.91
CA ALA A 77 13.15 1.59 1.16
C ALA A 77 12.76 1.10 2.56
N ALA A 78 13.27 -0.07 2.98
CA ALA A 78 13.01 -0.63 4.30
C ALA A 78 13.54 0.27 5.43
N LEU A 79 14.82 0.67 5.37
CA LEU A 79 15.43 1.50 6.42
C LEU A 79 14.83 2.91 6.47
N GLU A 80 14.65 3.56 5.33
CA GLU A 80 14.06 4.90 5.31
C GLU A 80 12.57 4.89 5.69
N GLY A 81 11.84 3.81 5.38
CA GLY A 81 10.48 3.59 5.84
C GLY A 81 10.41 3.44 7.36
N SER A 82 11.24 2.55 7.92
CA SER A 82 11.34 2.31 9.36
C SER A 82 11.71 3.59 10.13
N VAL A 83 12.73 4.33 9.67
CA VAL A 83 13.14 5.59 10.28
C VAL A 83 12.02 6.63 10.22
N ALA A 84 11.32 6.76 9.09
CA ALA A 84 10.25 7.74 8.93
C ALA A 84 9.07 7.46 9.87
N THR A 85 8.71 6.19 10.08
CA THR A 85 7.54 5.81 10.89
C THR A 85 7.80 5.83 12.40
N ARG A 86 9.04 6.06 12.87
CA ARG A 86 9.33 6.22 14.32
C ARG A 86 8.51 7.34 14.97
N VAL A 87 8.14 8.36 14.21
CA VAL A 87 7.25 9.45 14.68
C VAL A 87 5.87 8.93 15.12
N CYS A 88 5.44 7.77 14.59
CA CYS A 88 4.17 7.15 14.95
C CYS A 88 4.14 6.57 16.37
N ARG A 89 5.30 6.21 16.93
CA ARG A 89 5.42 5.57 18.25
C ARG A 89 4.46 4.39 18.42
N TYR A 90 4.38 3.49 17.42
CA TYR A 90 3.43 2.37 17.40
C TYR A 90 3.50 1.51 18.66
N GLU A 91 4.69 1.35 19.26
CA GLU A 91 4.91 0.61 20.50
C GLU A 91 4.05 1.12 21.66
N LEU A 92 3.70 2.41 21.67
CA LEU A 92 2.94 3.05 22.74
C LEU A 92 1.43 2.81 22.65
N TRP A 93 0.91 2.40 21.50
CA TRP A 93 -0.55 2.34 21.31
C TRP A 93 -1.04 1.18 20.47
N ASN A 94 -0.18 0.24 20.07
CA ASN A 94 -0.62 -0.92 19.31
C ASN A 94 -1.54 -1.83 20.15
N VAL A 95 -2.84 -1.68 19.91
CA VAL A 95 -3.90 -2.62 20.34
C VAL A 95 -4.63 -3.08 19.08
N GLY A 96 -3.91 -3.82 18.24
CA GLY A 96 -4.42 -4.37 17.00
C GLY A 96 -5.18 -5.69 17.17
N HIS A 97 -6.26 -5.87 16.40
CA HIS A 97 -6.98 -7.15 16.29
C HIS A 97 -6.49 -8.01 15.10
N THR A 98 -5.52 -7.49 14.34
CA THR A 98 -4.91 -8.09 13.16
C THR A 98 -3.48 -7.55 13.02
N GLY A 99 -2.72 -8.06 12.05
CA GLY A 99 -1.35 -7.62 11.77
C GLY A 99 -0.40 -7.87 12.95
N ASP A 100 0.30 -6.82 13.36
CA ASP A 100 1.31 -6.81 14.42
C ASP A 100 0.74 -6.73 15.85
N GLY A 101 -0.59 -6.72 16.00
CA GLY A 101 -1.23 -6.74 17.31
C GLY A 101 -0.83 -7.97 18.12
N ALA A 102 -0.45 -7.78 19.39
CA ALA A 102 0.11 -8.85 20.24
C ALA A 102 -0.70 -10.16 20.24
N VAL A 103 -2.04 -10.07 20.32
CA VAL A 103 -2.91 -11.26 20.29
C VAL A 103 -2.90 -11.92 18.92
N ALA A 104 -2.96 -11.14 17.84
CA ALA A 104 -2.92 -11.64 16.48
C ALA A 104 -1.60 -12.39 16.21
N VAL A 105 -0.46 -11.79 16.54
CA VAL A 105 0.88 -12.41 16.41
C VAL A 105 0.95 -13.74 17.16
N ILE A 106 0.57 -13.77 18.44
CA ILE A 106 0.63 -14.99 19.26
C ILE A 106 -0.25 -16.10 18.64
N THR A 107 -1.45 -15.78 18.18
CA THR A 107 -2.36 -16.79 17.59
C THR A 107 -1.87 -17.28 16.23
N SER A 108 -1.33 -16.41 15.38
CA SER A 108 -0.77 -16.78 14.07
C SER A 108 0.45 -17.72 14.22
N LEU A 109 1.29 -17.45 15.23
CA LEU A 109 2.43 -18.32 15.55
C LEU A 109 1.99 -19.72 15.98
N GLY A 110 0.84 -19.89 16.65
CA GLY A 110 0.32 -21.22 17.02
C GLY A 110 0.18 -22.15 15.82
N ALA A 111 -0.42 -21.65 14.74
CA ALA A 111 -0.62 -22.39 13.51
C ALA A 111 0.69 -22.72 12.78
N LEU A 112 1.68 -21.82 12.80
CA LEU A 112 2.87 -21.86 11.96
C LEU A 112 4.15 -22.33 12.68
N GLN A 113 4.16 -22.39 14.01
CA GLN A 113 5.34 -22.77 14.80
C GLN A 113 5.88 -24.16 14.38
N PRO A 114 7.18 -24.28 14.06
CA PRO A 114 7.78 -25.57 13.74
C PRO A 114 7.78 -26.56 14.92
N VAL A 115 7.31 -27.79 14.66
CA VAL A 115 7.35 -28.94 15.58
C VAL A 115 7.77 -30.21 14.81
N GLY A 116 7.75 -31.39 15.43
CA GLY A 116 8.13 -32.67 14.81
C GLY A 116 9.56 -33.10 15.11
N THR A 117 10.44 -32.17 15.50
CA THR A 117 11.81 -32.47 15.97
C THR A 117 11.99 -32.07 17.42
N ALA A 118 12.99 -32.66 18.10
CA ALA A 118 13.32 -32.29 19.48
C ALA A 118 13.69 -30.80 19.60
N ALA A 119 14.38 -30.24 18.60
CA ALA A 119 14.72 -28.83 18.53
C ALA A 119 13.46 -27.95 18.34
N GLY A 120 12.55 -28.32 17.44
CA GLY A 120 11.29 -27.59 17.20
C GLY A 120 10.38 -27.59 18.43
N ARG A 121 10.25 -28.74 19.12
CA ARG A 121 9.51 -28.83 20.39
C ARG A 121 10.11 -27.92 21.46
N ARG A 122 11.43 -27.94 21.65
CA ARG A 122 12.12 -27.05 22.60
C ARG A 122 11.89 -25.57 22.27
N ALA A 123 12.08 -25.19 21.00
CA ALA A 123 11.85 -23.82 20.53
C ALA A 123 10.42 -23.35 20.79
N THR A 124 9.43 -24.21 20.55
CA THR A 124 8.01 -23.95 20.84
C THR A 124 7.81 -23.68 22.34
N LEU A 125 8.32 -24.55 23.21
CA LEU A 125 8.19 -24.37 24.66
C LEU A 125 8.86 -23.08 25.15
N ASP A 126 10.05 -22.75 24.62
CA ASP A 126 10.76 -21.51 24.97
C ASP A 126 9.97 -20.27 24.56
N ARG A 127 9.41 -20.25 23.35
CA ARG A 127 8.58 -19.15 22.86
C ARG A 127 7.30 -18.97 23.68
N TRP A 128 6.61 -20.06 24.03
CA TRP A 128 5.39 -19.98 24.85
C TRP A 128 5.69 -19.49 26.27
N ARG A 129 6.86 -19.84 26.83
CA ARG A 129 7.34 -19.30 28.12
C ARG A 129 7.60 -17.79 28.07
N ALA A 130 7.91 -17.24 26.91
CA ALA A 130 8.16 -15.81 26.74
C ALA A 130 6.85 -14.98 26.66
N ILE A 131 5.70 -15.59 26.34
CA ILE A 131 4.43 -14.86 26.15
C ILE A 131 4.04 -13.98 27.35
N PRO A 132 4.10 -14.44 28.61
CA PRO A 132 3.75 -13.60 29.76
C PRO A 132 4.61 -12.35 29.90
N ALA A 133 5.92 -12.47 29.65
CA ALA A 133 6.84 -11.34 29.70
C ALA A 133 6.58 -10.37 28.56
N TYR A 134 6.37 -10.90 27.34
CA TYR A 134 6.00 -10.10 26.17
C TYR A 134 4.74 -9.26 26.42
N LEU A 135 3.64 -9.87 26.89
CA LEU A 135 2.40 -9.15 27.21
C LEU A 135 2.57 -8.12 28.34
N THR A 136 3.47 -8.39 29.28
CA THR A 136 3.81 -7.42 30.35
C THR A 136 4.51 -6.19 29.76
N THR A 137 5.44 -6.37 28.82
CA THR A 137 6.08 -5.29 28.08
C THR A 137 5.06 -4.48 27.27
N GLN A 138 4.15 -5.14 26.54
CA GLN A 138 3.09 -4.47 25.79
C GLN A 138 2.21 -3.61 26.71
N THR A 139 1.79 -4.17 27.85
CA THR A 139 1.01 -3.45 28.87
C THR A 139 1.76 -2.22 29.37
N ALA A 140 3.06 -2.34 29.66
CA ALA A 140 3.88 -1.23 30.14
C ALA A 140 4.01 -0.11 29.09
N ASN A 141 4.29 -0.46 27.84
CA ASN A 141 4.39 0.51 26.74
C ASN A 141 3.04 1.21 26.50
N GLN A 142 1.93 0.47 26.55
CA GLN A 142 0.59 1.01 26.38
C GLN A 142 0.17 1.94 27.52
N ARG A 143 0.55 1.63 28.77
CA ARG A 143 0.37 2.57 29.91
C ARG A 143 1.15 3.86 29.70
N GLU A 144 2.39 3.74 29.24
CA GLU A 144 3.22 4.90 28.93
C GLU A 144 2.63 5.71 27.77
N GLY A 145 2.10 5.04 26.75
CA GLY A 145 1.37 5.68 25.66
C GLY A 145 0.18 6.49 26.17
N LEU A 146 -0.67 5.90 27.01
CA LEU A 146 -1.79 6.61 27.61
C LEU A 146 -1.32 7.83 28.45
N ARG A 147 -0.16 7.75 29.11
CA ARG A 147 0.44 8.87 29.86
C ARG A 147 0.89 9.99 28.92
N LEU A 148 1.44 9.63 27.77
CA LEU A 148 1.94 10.55 26.74
C LEU A 148 0.86 11.05 25.76
N GLY A 149 -0.38 10.55 25.87
CA GLY A 149 -1.50 10.94 25.01
C GLY A 149 -1.69 10.08 23.77
N TYR A 150 -0.93 8.99 23.62
CA TYR A 150 -1.13 7.99 22.57
C TYR A 150 -2.18 6.96 22.99
N SER A 151 -3.09 6.61 22.07
CA SER A 151 -3.98 5.46 22.25
C SER A 151 -4.48 4.86 20.93
N ALA A 152 -4.92 3.61 20.97
CA ALA A 152 -5.71 2.97 19.93
C ALA A 152 -7.15 3.50 19.95
N PRO A 153 -7.89 3.40 18.83
CA PRO A 153 -9.32 3.72 18.81
C PRO A 153 -10.10 2.80 19.76
N GLY A 154 -11.04 3.35 20.52
CA GLY A 154 -11.88 2.55 21.43
C GLY A 154 -12.69 1.45 20.73
N GLY A 155 -13.02 1.63 19.43
CA GLY A 155 -13.62 0.59 18.59
C GLY A 155 -12.72 -0.64 18.45
N ASN A 156 -11.45 -0.43 18.09
CA ASN A 156 -10.46 -1.48 17.93
C ASN A 156 -10.16 -2.20 19.24
N VAL A 157 -10.06 -1.46 20.35
CA VAL A 157 -9.88 -2.05 21.68
C VAL A 157 -11.03 -3.01 22.02
N ARG A 158 -12.29 -2.65 21.68
CA ARG A 158 -13.45 -3.55 21.88
C ARG A 158 -13.38 -4.80 21.02
N ILE A 159 -12.89 -4.70 19.78
CA ILE A 159 -12.70 -5.89 18.92
C ILE A 159 -11.64 -6.82 19.55
N THR A 160 -10.50 -6.29 19.98
CA THR A 160 -9.43 -7.06 20.64
C THR A 160 -9.91 -7.69 21.95
N LEU A 161 -10.72 -6.97 22.75
CA LEU A 161 -11.36 -7.53 23.94
C LEU A 161 -12.29 -8.71 23.60
N GLY A 162 -13.05 -8.61 22.51
CA GLY A 162 -13.87 -9.70 21.99
C GLY A 162 -13.04 -10.92 21.57
N GLN A 163 -11.92 -10.70 20.87
CA GLN A 163 -11.00 -11.79 20.50
C GLN A 163 -10.40 -12.48 21.73
N LEU A 164 -9.95 -11.71 22.71
CA LEU A 164 -9.42 -12.25 23.98
C LEU A 164 -10.48 -13.03 24.75
N ALA A 165 -11.71 -12.51 24.82
CA ALA A 165 -12.83 -13.20 25.47
C ALA A 165 -13.12 -14.54 24.80
N THR A 166 -13.20 -14.57 23.47
CA THR A 166 -13.37 -15.81 22.69
C THR A 166 -12.21 -16.77 22.93
N LEU A 167 -10.96 -16.31 22.81
CA LEU A 167 -9.77 -17.15 22.99
C LEU A 167 -9.70 -17.78 24.38
N LEU A 168 -10.06 -17.04 25.43
CA LEU A 168 -10.06 -17.52 26.82
C LEU A 168 -11.25 -18.45 27.13
N ALA A 169 -12.36 -18.33 26.39
CA ALA A 169 -13.52 -19.20 26.54
C ALA A 169 -13.37 -20.52 25.75
N THR A 170 -12.56 -20.54 24.69
CA THR A 170 -12.29 -21.74 23.88
C THR A 170 -11.59 -22.81 24.72
N PRO A 171 -12.09 -24.06 24.75
CA PRO A 171 -11.43 -25.17 25.42
C PRO A 171 -9.97 -25.33 24.96
N LEU A 172 -9.06 -25.69 25.88
CA LEU A 172 -7.63 -25.78 25.60
C LEU A 172 -7.33 -26.64 24.35
N GLY A 173 -8.00 -27.79 24.22
CA GLY A 173 -7.83 -28.73 23.12
C GLY A 173 -8.21 -28.18 21.74
N ASP A 174 -9.01 -27.11 21.69
CA ASP A 174 -9.45 -26.41 20.48
C ASP A 174 -8.79 -25.04 20.31
N SER A 175 -8.07 -24.56 21.32
CA SER A 175 -7.38 -23.26 21.28
C SER A 175 -6.30 -23.24 20.19
N PRO A 176 -6.15 -22.16 19.40
CA PRO A 176 -5.04 -22.03 18.45
C PRO A 176 -3.67 -22.08 19.12
N LEU A 177 -3.57 -21.73 20.41
CA LEU A 177 -2.33 -21.82 21.17
C LEU A 177 -1.87 -23.26 21.44
N TYR A 178 -2.77 -24.23 21.25
CA TYR A 178 -2.52 -25.67 21.40
C TYR A 178 -2.23 -26.36 20.06
N ASP A 179 -2.31 -25.65 18.93
CA ASP A 179 -2.01 -26.21 17.60
C ASP A 179 -0.68 -26.97 17.50
N PRO A 180 0.43 -26.50 18.10
CA PRO A 180 1.68 -27.25 18.08
C PRO A 180 1.55 -28.67 18.67
N ALA A 181 0.77 -28.85 19.74
CA ALA A 181 0.51 -30.17 20.35
C ALA A 181 -0.49 -31.02 19.55
N ARG A 182 -1.33 -30.41 18.70
CA ARG A 182 -2.14 -31.15 17.72
C ARG A 182 -1.28 -31.69 16.58
N ARG A 183 -0.26 -30.93 16.16
CA ARG A 183 0.65 -31.30 15.06
C ARG A 183 1.80 -32.21 15.49
N ASP A 184 2.19 -32.22 16.77
CA ASP A 184 3.19 -33.13 17.35
C ASP A 184 2.67 -33.75 18.65
N SER A 185 2.31 -35.03 18.58
CA SER A 185 1.65 -35.78 19.66
C SER A 185 2.59 -36.41 20.68
N THR A 186 3.88 -36.03 20.68
CA THR A 186 4.86 -36.51 21.66
C THR A 186 4.35 -36.25 23.10
N PRO A 187 4.19 -37.29 23.95
CA PRO A 187 3.52 -37.16 25.26
C PRO A 187 4.09 -36.06 26.16
N ASP A 188 5.39 -36.11 26.46
CA ASP A 188 6.05 -35.13 27.34
C ASP A 188 5.89 -33.68 26.84
N PHE A 189 5.92 -33.48 25.52
CA PHE A 189 5.74 -32.15 24.93
C PHE A 189 4.32 -31.63 25.11
N ARG A 190 3.31 -32.47 24.87
CA ARG A 190 1.90 -32.10 25.10
C ARG A 190 1.64 -31.79 26.57
N ASP A 191 2.20 -32.57 27.48
CA ASP A 191 2.01 -32.37 28.92
C ASP A 191 2.67 -31.10 29.42
N VAL A 192 3.88 -30.78 28.92
CA VAL A 192 4.57 -29.53 29.26
C VAL A 192 3.87 -28.33 28.63
N LEU A 193 3.46 -28.41 27.36
CA LEU A 193 2.74 -27.33 26.69
C LEU A 193 1.38 -27.05 27.34
N SER A 194 0.62 -28.10 27.70
CA SER A 194 -0.67 -27.97 28.38
C SER A 194 -0.55 -27.24 29.72
N ARG A 195 0.44 -27.62 30.54
CA ARG A 195 0.73 -26.93 31.80
C ARG A 195 1.17 -25.50 31.58
N LEU A 196 2.08 -25.25 30.64
CA LEU A 196 2.53 -23.90 30.31
C LEU A 196 1.38 -22.99 29.89
N LEU A 197 0.47 -23.51 29.06
CA LEU A 197 -0.72 -22.79 28.64
C LEU A 197 -1.64 -22.46 29.81
N THR A 198 -1.95 -23.47 30.63
CA THR A 198 -2.89 -23.35 31.76
C THR A 198 -2.34 -22.47 32.89
N ASP A 199 -1.07 -22.67 33.25
CA ASP A 199 -0.46 -22.10 34.45
C ASP A 199 0.13 -20.70 34.20
N SER A 200 0.46 -20.36 32.94
CA SER A 200 1.19 -19.13 32.62
C SER A 200 0.60 -18.30 31.49
N VAL A 201 0.32 -18.91 30.33
CA VAL A 201 -0.09 -18.15 29.13
C VAL A 201 -1.53 -17.65 29.23
N LEU A 202 -2.50 -18.52 29.53
CA LEU A 202 -3.90 -18.13 29.68
C LEU A 202 -4.09 -17.10 30.81
N PRO A 203 -3.47 -17.24 32.00
CA PRO A 203 -3.48 -16.19 33.01
C PRO A 203 -2.86 -14.85 32.55
N ALA A 204 -1.83 -14.88 31.69
CA ALA A 204 -1.25 -13.64 31.15
C ALA A 204 -2.18 -12.94 30.16
N LEU A 205 -2.84 -13.69 29.27
CA LEU A 205 -3.86 -13.16 28.37
C LEU A 205 -5.06 -12.60 29.14
N GLN A 206 -5.46 -13.26 30.22
CA GLN A 206 -6.49 -12.80 31.14
C GLN A 206 -6.11 -11.44 31.76
N ARG A 207 -4.90 -11.31 32.31
CA ARG A 207 -4.40 -10.02 32.83
C ARG A 207 -4.35 -8.93 31.76
N TYR A 208 -3.93 -9.26 30.55
CA TYR A 208 -3.90 -8.30 29.43
C TYR A 208 -5.31 -7.84 29.04
N ARG A 209 -6.29 -8.76 28.97
CA ARG A 209 -7.70 -8.44 28.76
C ARG A 209 -8.23 -7.50 29.85
N ASP A 210 -7.93 -7.78 31.12
CA ASP A 210 -8.41 -6.98 32.24
C ASP A 210 -7.78 -5.59 32.24
N PHE A 211 -6.49 -5.47 31.91
CA PHE A 211 -5.85 -4.18 31.64
C PHE A 211 -6.57 -3.40 30.54
N LEU A 212 -6.80 -4.03 29.38
CA LEU A 212 -7.46 -3.36 28.26
C LEU A 212 -8.88 -2.91 28.63
N GLY A 213 -9.63 -3.74 29.36
CA GLY A 213 -11.02 -3.48 29.72
C GLY A 213 -11.19 -2.48 30.86
N HIS A 214 -10.39 -2.58 31.92
CA HIS A 214 -10.55 -1.79 33.14
C HIS A 214 -9.74 -0.49 33.14
N GLU A 215 -8.59 -0.47 32.46
CA GLU A 215 -7.67 0.67 32.47
C GLU A 215 -7.64 1.38 31.10
N TYR A 216 -7.40 0.64 30.02
CA TYR A 216 -7.13 1.24 28.70
C TYR A 216 -8.37 1.82 28.02
N LEU A 217 -9.46 1.05 27.96
CA LEU A 217 -10.64 1.39 27.14
C LEU A 217 -11.27 2.74 27.51
N SER A 218 -11.26 3.11 28.79
CA SER A 218 -11.81 4.40 29.27
C SER A 218 -11.01 5.61 28.79
N ARG A 219 -9.74 5.40 28.41
CA ARG A 219 -8.79 6.43 27.94
C ARG A 219 -8.47 6.32 26.45
N ALA A 220 -9.03 5.32 25.77
CA ALA A 220 -8.87 5.12 24.35
C ALA A 220 -9.50 6.27 23.56
N ARG A 221 -8.84 6.73 22.49
CA ARG A 221 -9.36 7.81 21.65
C ARG A 221 -10.68 7.43 20.99
N SER A 222 -11.57 8.42 20.88
CA SER A 222 -12.85 8.29 20.17
C SER A 222 -12.70 8.43 18.66
N ALA A 223 -11.85 9.36 18.22
CA ALA A 223 -11.48 9.51 16.82
C ALA A 223 -10.75 8.25 16.32
N ILE A 224 -11.11 7.75 15.15
CA ILE A 224 -10.52 6.54 14.55
C ILE A 224 -9.26 6.83 13.72
N GLY A 225 -9.06 8.07 13.27
CA GLY A 225 -7.84 8.49 12.58
C GLY A 225 -6.61 8.58 13.48
N VAL A 226 -5.46 8.14 12.97
CA VAL A 226 -4.16 8.27 13.64
C VAL A 226 -3.75 9.74 13.87
N SER A 227 -4.30 10.68 13.10
CA SER A 227 -4.14 12.13 13.30
C SER A 227 -4.58 12.64 14.67
N ALA A 228 -5.37 11.86 15.41
CA ALA A 228 -5.77 12.19 16.78
C ALA A 228 -4.71 11.83 17.85
N ASN A 229 -3.66 11.08 17.49
CA ASN A 229 -2.50 10.88 18.36
C ASN A 229 -1.50 12.06 18.21
N PRO A 230 -0.59 12.26 19.19
CA PRO A 230 0.53 13.18 19.03
C PRO A 230 1.33 12.86 17.76
N ASP A 231 1.71 13.91 17.02
CA ASP A 231 2.36 13.84 15.70
C ASP A 231 1.62 13.01 14.63
N GLY A 232 0.31 12.79 14.82
CA GLY A 232 -0.47 11.87 13.99
C GLY A 232 -0.49 12.19 12.49
N SER A 233 -0.48 13.47 12.10
CA SER A 233 -0.39 13.87 10.68
C SER A 233 0.97 13.50 10.07
N ALA A 234 2.06 13.70 10.82
CA ALA A 234 3.40 13.30 10.40
C ALA A 234 3.52 11.77 10.33
N CYS A 235 2.93 11.07 11.31
CA CYS A 235 2.82 9.62 11.28
C CYS A 235 2.09 9.14 10.02
N TYR A 236 0.94 9.72 9.67
CA TYR A 236 0.20 9.28 8.50
C TYR A 236 0.97 9.50 7.19
N ALA A 237 1.62 10.64 7.02
CA ALA A 237 2.49 10.91 5.88
C ALA A 237 3.67 9.93 5.80
N ALA A 238 4.29 9.60 6.93
CA ALA A 238 5.35 8.60 7.00
C ALA A 238 4.84 7.19 6.63
N SER A 239 3.66 6.80 7.10
CA SER A 239 3.04 5.52 6.79
C SER A 239 2.73 5.37 5.30
N ILE A 240 2.21 6.42 4.64
CA ILE A 240 2.01 6.43 3.17
C ILE A 240 3.32 6.07 2.46
N ARG A 241 4.42 6.73 2.82
CA ARG A 241 5.73 6.50 2.22
C ARG A 241 6.27 5.10 2.50
N ALA A 242 6.19 4.64 3.76
CA ALA A 242 6.71 3.34 4.17
C ALA A 242 5.94 2.17 3.51
N THR A 243 4.61 2.29 3.38
CA THR A 243 3.77 1.23 2.81
C THR A 243 3.80 1.19 1.29
N THR A 244 3.82 2.36 0.64
CA THR A 244 3.61 2.46 -0.83
C THR A 244 4.90 2.74 -1.59
N GLY A 245 5.95 3.24 -0.92
CA GLY A 245 7.15 3.78 -1.56
C GLY A 245 6.93 5.14 -2.24
N LEU A 246 5.71 5.69 -2.21
CA LEU A 246 5.35 6.95 -2.86
C LEU A 246 5.27 8.09 -1.85
N SER A 247 5.64 9.31 -2.28
CA SER A 247 5.57 10.53 -1.47
C SER A 247 4.39 11.40 -1.89
N LEU A 248 3.18 10.86 -1.79
CA LEU A 248 1.93 11.55 -2.12
C LEU A 248 1.28 12.16 -0.88
N SER A 249 0.62 13.31 -1.02
CA SER A 249 -0.14 13.91 0.08
C SER A 249 -1.50 13.20 0.26
N PRO A 250 -2.07 13.21 1.48
CA PRO A 250 -3.42 12.71 1.72
C PRO A 250 -4.48 13.31 0.78
N ASP A 251 -4.44 14.63 0.54
CA ASP A 251 -5.36 15.31 -0.39
C ASP A 251 -5.26 14.77 -1.82
N SER A 252 -4.03 14.61 -2.33
CA SER A 252 -3.84 14.06 -3.68
C SER A 252 -4.34 12.62 -3.79
N ILE A 253 -4.11 11.80 -2.77
CA ILE A 253 -4.59 10.42 -2.73
C ILE A 253 -6.12 10.38 -2.65
N HIS A 254 -6.75 11.25 -1.86
CA HIS A 254 -8.20 11.32 -1.72
C HIS A 254 -8.89 11.66 -3.03
N HIS A 255 -8.41 12.71 -3.72
CA HIS A 255 -8.94 13.11 -5.02
C HIS A 255 -8.67 12.07 -6.11
N LEU A 256 -7.48 11.45 -6.09
CA LEU A 256 -7.18 10.33 -6.99
C LEU A 256 -8.16 9.17 -6.78
N GLY A 257 -8.46 8.83 -5.53
CA GLY A 257 -9.46 7.83 -5.19
C GLY A 257 -10.85 8.15 -5.72
N GLN A 258 -11.33 9.38 -5.52
CA GLN A 258 -12.63 9.81 -6.04
C GLN A 258 -12.70 9.75 -7.57
N ALA A 259 -11.65 10.23 -8.24
CA ALA A 259 -11.56 10.19 -9.70
C ALA A 259 -11.55 8.75 -10.23
N GLU A 260 -10.81 7.86 -9.57
CA GLU A 260 -10.68 6.46 -9.99
C GLU A 260 -11.97 5.67 -9.73
N VAL A 261 -12.67 5.91 -8.62
CA VAL A 261 -14.02 5.37 -8.39
C VAL A 261 -14.97 5.81 -9.51
N ALA A 262 -14.99 7.10 -9.85
CA ALA A 262 -15.85 7.62 -10.91
C ALA A 262 -15.53 7.00 -12.29
N ALA A 263 -14.26 6.80 -12.61
CA ALA A 263 -13.82 6.16 -13.85
C ALA A 263 -14.28 4.70 -13.93
N LEU A 264 -14.06 3.92 -12.87
CA LEU A 264 -14.46 2.51 -12.80
C LEU A 264 -15.99 2.35 -12.85
N GLU A 265 -16.75 3.24 -12.21
CA GLU A 265 -18.21 3.26 -12.34
C GLU A 265 -18.68 3.54 -13.77
N ALA A 266 -17.96 4.39 -14.52
CA ALA A 266 -18.27 4.65 -15.92
C ALA A 266 -18.00 3.43 -16.79
N GLU A 267 -16.90 2.70 -16.55
CA GLU A 267 -16.59 1.43 -17.22
C GLU A 267 -17.67 0.36 -16.93
N MET A 268 -18.06 0.20 -15.66
CA MET A 268 -19.15 -0.70 -15.28
C MET A 268 -20.46 -0.31 -15.96
N ARG A 269 -20.76 0.99 -16.09
CA ARG A 269 -21.97 1.48 -16.77
C ARG A 269 -21.97 1.14 -18.25
N ALA A 270 -20.81 1.15 -18.91
CA ALA A 270 -20.70 0.74 -20.31
C ALA A 270 -21.07 -0.74 -20.49
N ILE A 271 -20.53 -1.63 -19.64
CA ILE A 271 -20.86 -3.06 -19.65
C ILE A 271 -22.34 -3.29 -19.27
N ALA A 272 -22.84 -2.61 -18.24
CA ALA A 272 -24.23 -2.71 -17.80
C ALA A 272 -25.22 -2.35 -18.92
N ARG A 273 -24.92 -1.32 -19.72
CA ARG A 273 -25.75 -0.93 -20.87
C ARG A 273 -25.68 -1.95 -22.00
N ALA A 274 -24.46 -2.37 -22.38
CA ALA A 274 -24.26 -3.28 -23.50
C ALA A 274 -24.85 -4.67 -23.24
N SER A 275 -24.62 -5.22 -22.05
CA SER A 275 -24.83 -6.65 -21.78
C SER A 275 -26.04 -6.93 -20.89
N PHE A 276 -26.49 -5.92 -20.12
CA PHE A 276 -27.62 -6.05 -19.20
C PHE A 276 -28.76 -5.07 -19.47
N ARG A 277 -28.63 -4.21 -20.50
CA ARG A 277 -29.63 -3.23 -20.94
C ARG A 277 -30.13 -2.32 -19.81
N THR A 278 -29.23 -1.94 -18.90
CA THR A 278 -29.53 -1.03 -17.79
C THR A 278 -28.47 0.04 -17.63
N ALA A 279 -28.88 1.23 -17.21
CA ALA A 279 -27.97 2.29 -16.78
C ALA A 279 -27.78 2.34 -15.25
N ASN A 280 -28.58 1.57 -14.49
CA ASN A 280 -28.51 1.51 -13.04
C ASN A 280 -27.52 0.43 -12.59
N VAL A 281 -26.24 0.81 -12.50
CA VAL A 281 -25.15 -0.09 -12.07
C VAL A 281 -25.35 -0.58 -10.64
N ALA A 282 -25.82 0.28 -9.74
CA ALA A 282 -26.07 -0.08 -8.34
C ALA A 282 -27.06 -1.23 -8.21
N ALA A 283 -28.25 -1.10 -8.83
CA ALA A 283 -29.26 -2.16 -8.80
C ALA A 283 -28.78 -3.44 -9.50
N LEU A 284 -27.93 -3.31 -10.53
CA LEU A 284 -27.33 -4.46 -11.18
C LEU A 284 -26.38 -5.20 -10.23
N LEU A 285 -25.46 -4.50 -9.55
CA LEU A 285 -24.54 -5.10 -8.58
C LEU A 285 -25.29 -5.76 -7.41
N ASP A 286 -26.35 -5.12 -6.89
CA ASP A 286 -27.20 -5.70 -5.84
C ASP A 286 -27.81 -7.03 -6.30
N ARG A 287 -28.36 -7.07 -7.52
CA ARG A 287 -28.92 -8.30 -8.10
C ARG A 287 -27.85 -9.37 -8.29
N LEU A 288 -26.71 -9.01 -8.87
CA LEU A 288 -25.58 -9.92 -9.11
C LEU A 288 -25.06 -10.59 -7.83
N ARG A 289 -25.20 -9.93 -6.68
CA ARG A 289 -24.77 -10.47 -5.38
C ARG A 289 -25.84 -11.24 -4.62
N SER A 290 -27.12 -10.88 -4.78
CA SER A 290 -28.22 -11.41 -3.96
C SER A 290 -29.08 -12.46 -4.65
N ASP A 291 -29.18 -12.44 -5.98
CA ASP A 291 -30.04 -13.35 -6.72
C ASP A 291 -29.38 -14.74 -6.81
N ARG A 292 -30.15 -15.78 -6.43
CA ARG A 292 -29.72 -17.18 -6.45
C ARG A 292 -29.30 -17.64 -7.84
N ALA A 293 -29.75 -16.97 -8.91
CA ALA A 293 -29.29 -17.22 -10.28
C ALA A 293 -27.78 -17.02 -10.44
N TYR A 294 -27.17 -16.12 -9.67
CA TYR A 294 -25.73 -15.84 -9.69
C TYR A 294 -24.97 -16.55 -8.56
N ALA A 295 -25.63 -17.30 -7.68
CA ALA A 295 -24.98 -18.04 -6.60
C ALA A 295 -24.39 -19.38 -7.09
N PHE A 296 -23.37 -19.88 -6.39
CA PHE A 296 -22.87 -21.24 -6.62
C PHE A 296 -23.86 -22.28 -6.10
N ARG A 297 -23.98 -23.40 -6.82
CA ARG A 297 -24.87 -24.52 -6.48
C ARG A 297 -24.17 -25.55 -5.60
N SER A 298 -22.85 -25.64 -5.68
CA SER A 298 -22.08 -26.60 -4.90
C SER A 298 -20.63 -26.17 -4.70
N ARG A 299 -19.97 -26.79 -3.71
CA ARG A 299 -18.53 -26.68 -3.48
C ARG A 299 -17.71 -27.09 -4.69
N ALA A 300 -18.13 -28.18 -5.34
CA ALA A 300 -17.48 -28.71 -6.54
C ALA A 300 -17.53 -27.72 -7.70
N GLU A 301 -18.64 -27.00 -7.85
CA GLU A 301 -18.79 -25.96 -8.88
C GLU A 301 -17.81 -24.80 -8.64
N MET A 302 -17.66 -24.32 -7.41
CA MET A 302 -16.69 -23.27 -7.07
C MET A 302 -15.26 -23.67 -7.45
N LEU A 303 -14.83 -24.86 -7.02
CA LEU A 303 -13.50 -25.38 -7.35
C LEU A 303 -13.32 -25.57 -8.85
N ALA A 304 -14.34 -26.06 -9.56
CA ALA A 304 -14.30 -26.22 -11.01
C ALA A 304 -14.16 -24.87 -11.73
N THR A 305 -14.90 -23.84 -11.31
CA THR A 305 -14.80 -22.48 -11.86
C THR A 305 -13.40 -21.89 -11.64
N ALA A 306 -12.86 -21.99 -10.42
CA ALA A 306 -11.50 -21.53 -10.11
C ALA A 306 -10.44 -22.28 -10.95
N ARG A 307 -10.53 -23.61 -11.03
CA ARG A 307 -9.61 -24.43 -11.85
C ARG A 307 -9.71 -24.10 -13.34
N ALA A 308 -10.90 -23.83 -13.85
CA ALA A 308 -11.11 -23.41 -15.23
C ALA A 308 -10.48 -22.03 -15.50
N ALA A 309 -10.60 -21.07 -14.58
CA ALA A 309 -9.95 -19.76 -14.68
C ALA A 309 -8.42 -19.90 -14.72
N VAL A 310 -7.83 -20.70 -13.81
CA VAL A 310 -6.39 -21.02 -13.82
C VAL A 310 -5.96 -21.65 -15.15
N GLY A 311 -6.77 -22.56 -15.70
CA GLY A 311 -6.52 -23.19 -16.99
C GLY A 311 -6.45 -22.19 -18.15
N ARG A 312 -7.41 -21.25 -18.21
CA ARG A 312 -7.40 -20.16 -19.22
C ARG A 312 -6.19 -19.26 -19.06
N ALA A 313 -5.87 -18.87 -17.82
CA ALA A 313 -4.71 -18.04 -17.52
C ALA A 313 -3.41 -18.71 -17.99
N ARG A 314 -3.18 -19.98 -17.63
CA ARG A 314 -2.01 -20.77 -18.08
C ARG A 314 -1.88 -20.81 -19.60
N GLY A 315 -2.99 -21.00 -20.33
CA GLY A 315 -2.97 -21.00 -21.79
C GLY A 315 -2.60 -19.64 -22.41
N ALA A 316 -2.85 -18.53 -21.71
CA ALA A 316 -2.54 -17.19 -22.18
C ALA A 316 -1.13 -16.70 -21.81
N VAL A 317 -0.55 -17.18 -20.69
CA VAL A 317 0.74 -16.73 -20.14
C VAL A 317 1.86 -16.59 -21.19
N PRO A 318 2.12 -17.56 -22.09
CA PRO A 318 3.25 -17.46 -23.03
C PRO A 318 3.18 -16.24 -23.97
N ARG A 319 1.98 -15.68 -24.20
CA ARG A 319 1.78 -14.48 -25.03
C ARG A 319 1.99 -13.18 -24.27
N TRP A 320 1.96 -13.22 -22.94
CA TRP A 320 1.95 -12.04 -22.07
C TRP A 320 3.16 -11.93 -21.15
N PHE A 321 3.87 -13.04 -20.90
CA PHE A 321 5.01 -13.08 -20.00
C PHE A 321 6.21 -13.77 -20.63
N GLY A 322 7.40 -13.17 -20.49
CA GLY A 322 8.66 -13.76 -20.97
C GLY A 322 9.27 -14.79 -20.03
N ARG A 323 8.58 -15.21 -18.96
CA ARG A 323 8.98 -16.26 -18.02
C ARG A 323 7.74 -16.84 -17.34
N GLU A 324 7.75 -18.16 -17.17
CA GLU A 324 6.69 -18.91 -16.50
C GLU A 324 7.22 -19.52 -15.20
N PRO A 325 6.39 -19.62 -14.13
CA PRO A 325 6.70 -20.44 -12.98
C PRO A 325 6.90 -21.90 -13.38
N ARG A 326 7.99 -22.51 -12.91
CA ARG A 326 8.18 -23.97 -12.94
C ARG A 326 7.37 -24.65 -11.83
N ALA A 327 7.18 -23.96 -10.71
CA ALA A 327 6.40 -24.47 -9.60
C ALA A 327 4.97 -24.79 -10.04
N ALA A 328 4.50 -26.00 -9.71
CA ALA A 328 3.11 -26.36 -9.93
C ALA A 328 2.18 -25.49 -9.06
N LEU A 329 0.97 -25.26 -9.56
CA LEU A 329 -0.13 -24.64 -8.81
C LEU A 329 -1.31 -25.59 -8.75
N VAL A 330 -1.84 -25.77 -7.54
CA VAL A 330 -3.04 -26.55 -7.25
C VAL A 330 -4.11 -25.65 -6.62
N VAL A 331 -5.37 -25.98 -6.88
CA VAL A 331 -6.55 -25.30 -6.31
C VAL A 331 -7.23 -26.27 -5.37
N GLU A 332 -7.22 -25.94 -4.09
CA GLU A 332 -7.72 -26.80 -3.01
C GLU A 332 -8.78 -26.07 -2.18
N PRO A 333 -9.79 -26.77 -1.63
CA PRO A 333 -10.61 -26.19 -0.59
C PRO A 333 -9.75 -25.99 0.68
N TYR A 334 -10.10 -25.01 1.51
CA TYR A 334 -9.55 -24.97 2.86
C TYR A 334 -9.82 -26.27 3.61
N PRO A 335 -8.90 -26.70 4.50
CA PRO A 335 -9.22 -27.67 5.52
C PRO A 335 -10.49 -27.25 6.28
N ALA A 336 -11.36 -28.21 6.60
CA ALA A 336 -12.70 -27.93 7.14
C ALA A 336 -12.71 -27.02 8.39
N PHE A 337 -11.66 -27.12 9.22
CA PHE A 337 -11.53 -26.30 10.43
C PHE A 337 -11.17 -24.83 10.14
N ARG A 338 -10.58 -24.51 8.98
CA ARG A 338 -10.19 -23.14 8.58
C ARG A 338 -11.09 -22.51 7.52
N GLU A 339 -12.04 -23.28 6.97
CA GLU A 339 -12.83 -22.85 5.81
C GLU A 339 -13.70 -21.60 6.05
N ARG A 340 -13.92 -21.23 7.31
CA ARG A 340 -14.67 -20.02 7.71
C ARG A 340 -13.77 -18.83 8.10
N GLU A 341 -12.46 -19.01 8.12
CA GLU A 341 -11.50 -18.01 8.61
C GLU A 341 -11.09 -17.02 7.52
N SER A 342 -11.11 -17.44 6.25
CA SER A 342 -10.78 -16.59 5.10
C SER A 342 -11.62 -16.95 3.87
N VAL A 343 -11.69 -16.05 2.90
CA VAL A 343 -12.40 -16.26 1.62
C VAL A 343 -11.52 -17.04 0.64
N ALA A 344 -10.24 -16.67 0.56
CA ALA A 344 -9.22 -17.39 -0.18
C ALA A 344 -7.81 -17.01 0.34
N GLU A 345 -6.80 -17.79 0.00
CA GLU A 345 -5.39 -17.51 0.31
C GLU A 345 -4.51 -18.20 -0.73
N TRP A 346 -3.43 -17.54 -1.14
CA TRP A 346 -2.34 -18.17 -1.86
C TRP A 346 -1.18 -18.50 -0.93
N ASN A 347 -0.78 -19.78 -0.93
CA ASN A 347 0.42 -20.25 -0.24
C ASN A 347 1.56 -20.43 -1.25
N PRO A 348 2.74 -19.82 -1.02
CA PRO A 348 3.89 -19.94 -1.92
C PRO A 348 4.36 -21.38 -2.06
N PRO A 349 4.90 -21.80 -3.22
CA PRO A 349 5.58 -23.10 -3.35
C PRO A 349 6.80 -23.19 -2.42
N ALA A 350 7.24 -24.41 -2.12
CA ALA A 350 8.52 -24.60 -1.44
C ALA A 350 9.68 -24.27 -2.39
N GLU A 351 10.73 -23.62 -1.89
CA GLU A 351 11.92 -23.23 -2.68
C GLU A 351 12.64 -24.45 -3.29
N ASP A 352 12.60 -25.59 -2.60
CA ASP A 352 13.16 -26.88 -3.04
C ASP A 352 12.24 -27.68 -3.97
N GLY A 353 11.05 -27.15 -4.30
CA GLY A 353 10.06 -27.79 -5.17
C GLY A 353 9.26 -28.93 -4.53
N THR A 354 9.44 -29.21 -3.23
CA THR A 354 8.74 -30.32 -2.54
C THR A 354 7.24 -30.08 -2.35
N ARG A 355 6.79 -28.81 -2.40
CA ARG A 355 5.39 -28.41 -2.25
C ARG A 355 4.99 -27.45 -3.38
N PRO A 356 3.85 -27.66 -4.05
CA PRO A 356 3.34 -26.72 -5.05
C PRO A 356 2.88 -25.41 -4.40
N GLY A 357 2.67 -24.38 -5.22
CA GLY A 357 1.85 -23.25 -4.82
C GLY A 357 0.41 -23.72 -4.65
N ILE A 358 -0.25 -23.32 -3.57
CA ILE A 358 -1.61 -23.77 -3.26
C ILE A 358 -2.51 -22.55 -3.21
N TYR A 359 -3.55 -22.53 -4.05
CA TYR A 359 -4.66 -21.60 -3.92
C TYR A 359 -5.75 -22.27 -3.08
N PHE A 360 -5.85 -21.86 -1.81
CA PHE A 360 -6.92 -22.28 -0.92
C PHE A 360 -8.16 -21.42 -1.15
N LEU A 361 -9.26 -22.06 -1.52
CA LEU A 361 -10.55 -21.40 -1.71
C LEU A 361 -11.52 -21.84 -0.62
N SER A 362 -12.16 -20.89 0.07
CA SER A 362 -13.26 -21.23 0.96
C SER A 362 -14.46 -21.66 0.12
N THR A 363 -14.86 -22.92 0.23
CA THR A 363 -16.06 -23.44 -0.42
C THR A 363 -17.26 -23.49 0.53
N TYR A 364 -17.13 -22.90 1.72
CA TYR A 364 -18.21 -22.85 2.69
C TYR A 364 -19.40 -22.07 2.14
N ASP A 365 -20.61 -22.60 2.39
CA ASP A 365 -21.88 -21.97 2.04
C ASP A 365 -21.99 -21.44 0.59
N PRO A 366 -21.86 -22.32 -0.42
CA PRO A 366 -21.83 -21.91 -1.83
C PRO A 366 -23.11 -21.17 -2.27
N ALA A 367 -24.25 -21.47 -1.65
CA ALA A 367 -25.54 -20.86 -1.98
C ALA A 367 -25.62 -19.37 -1.64
N HIS A 368 -24.72 -18.86 -0.79
CA HIS A 368 -24.60 -17.44 -0.45
C HIS A 368 -23.34 -16.79 -1.05
N LYS A 369 -22.60 -17.50 -1.91
CA LYS A 369 -21.44 -16.97 -2.63
C LYS A 369 -21.82 -16.68 -4.08
N SER A 370 -21.68 -15.43 -4.48
CA SER A 370 -21.90 -15.02 -5.88
C SER A 370 -20.72 -15.49 -6.75
N ARG A 371 -21.04 -15.89 -7.98
CA ARG A 371 -20.07 -16.26 -9.03
C ARG A 371 -19.28 -15.07 -9.57
N VAL A 372 -19.81 -13.87 -9.35
CA VAL A 372 -19.34 -12.61 -9.94
C VAL A 372 -17.89 -12.31 -9.56
N ASP A 373 -17.50 -12.59 -8.32
CA ASP A 373 -16.20 -12.20 -7.77
C ASP A 373 -15.12 -13.29 -7.96
N LEU A 374 -15.50 -14.55 -8.26
CA LEU A 374 -14.57 -15.68 -8.15
C LEU A 374 -13.43 -15.65 -9.18
N GLU A 375 -13.70 -15.23 -10.42
CA GLU A 375 -12.65 -15.21 -11.45
C GLU A 375 -11.60 -14.14 -11.15
N ALA A 376 -12.01 -12.94 -10.75
CA ALA A 376 -11.12 -11.86 -10.37
C ALA A 376 -10.23 -12.28 -9.18
N LEU A 377 -10.85 -12.80 -8.11
CA LEU A 377 -10.13 -13.36 -6.96
C LEU A 377 -9.16 -14.48 -7.37
N THR A 378 -9.55 -15.35 -8.30
CA THR A 378 -8.66 -16.41 -8.78
C THR A 378 -7.45 -15.83 -9.52
N PHE A 379 -7.63 -14.84 -10.40
CA PHE A 379 -6.51 -14.21 -11.11
C PHE A 379 -5.60 -13.40 -10.19
N HIS A 380 -6.16 -12.76 -9.17
CA HIS A 380 -5.44 -12.06 -8.09
C HIS A 380 -4.51 -13.01 -7.33
N GLU A 381 -5.04 -14.13 -6.84
CA GLU A 381 -4.30 -15.08 -5.99
C GLU A 381 -3.37 -15.98 -6.81
N THR A 382 -3.64 -16.17 -8.10
CA THR A 382 -2.93 -17.14 -8.92
C THR A 382 -2.17 -16.52 -10.09
N ILE A 383 -2.65 -16.74 -11.32
CA ILE A 383 -2.02 -16.31 -12.56
C ILE A 383 -3.01 -15.34 -13.23
N PRO A 384 -2.62 -14.10 -13.54
CA PRO A 384 -1.25 -13.58 -13.51
C PRO A 384 -0.79 -12.95 -12.18
N GLY A 385 -1.57 -13.02 -11.09
CA GLY A 385 -1.28 -12.37 -9.81
C GLY A 385 -0.20 -13.03 -8.94
N HIS A 386 -0.51 -13.30 -7.66
CA HIS A 386 0.47 -13.69 -6.63
C HIS A 386 1.27 -14.94 -6.97
N HIS A 387 0.64 -16.00 -7.47
CA HIS A 387 1.38 -17.21 -7.85
C HIS A 387 2.43 -16.94 -8.92
N LEU A 388 2.11 -16.16 -9.95
CA LEU A 388 3.08 -15.81 -10.99
C LEU A 388 4.23 -14.99 -10.39
N GLN A 389 3.92 -13.93 -9.65
CA GLN A 389 4.90 -13.03 -9.03
C GLN A 389 5.82 -13.76 -8.05
N GLY A 390 5.23 -14.40 -7.04
CA GLY A 390 5.96 -14.99 -5.93
C GLY A 390 6.76 -16.22 -6.35
N SER A 391 6.21 -17.07 -7.23
CA SER A 391 6.94 -18.26 -7.70
C SER A 391 8.13 -17.88 -8.57
N ILE A 392 7.99 -16.88 -9.45
CA ILE A 392 9.13 -16.38 -10.23
C ILE A 392 10.20 -15.79 -9.32
N ALA A 393 9.81 -15.03 -8.28
CA ALA A 393 10.76 -14.49 -7.32
C ALA A 393 11.54 -15.61 -6.60
N LEU A 394 10.85 -16.61 -6.06
CA LEU A 394 11.48 -17.77 -5.40
C LEU A 394 12.42 -18.53 -6.34
N GLU A 395 11.98 -18.80 -7.57
CA GLU A 395 12.74 -19.59 -8.55
C GLU A 395 13.99 -18.89 -9.08
N ARG A 396 14.11 -17.57 -8.90
CA ARG A 396 15.35 -16.84 -9.21
C ARG A 396 16.46 -17.16 -8.21
N GLY A 397 16.15 -17.68 -7.02
CA GLY A 397 17.12 -18.11 -6.02
C GLY A 397 18.23 -17.07 -5.81
N GLY A 398 19.49 -17.51 -5.86
CA GLY A 398 20.66 -16.62 -5.70
C GLY A 398 20.86 -15.56 -6.80
N ALA A 399 20.04 -15.54 -7.85
CA ALA A 399 20.06 -14.46 -8.85
C ALA A 399 19.37 -13.19 -8.32
N ILE A 400 18.56 -13.27 -7.27
CA ILE A 400 18.07 -12.11 -6.52
C ILE A 400 18.72 -12.06 -5.14
N PRO A 401 18.97 -10.86 -4.59
CA PRO A 401 19.47 -10.73 -3.22
C PRO A 401 18.50 -11.34 -2.22
N ALA A 402 19.03 -11.94 -1.15
CA ALA A 402 18.20 -12.54 -0.10
C ALA A 402 17.23 -11.53 0.52
N ILE A 403 17.66 -10.27 0.69
CA ILE A 403 16.80 -9.20 1.22
C ILE A 403 15.54 -8.98 0.37
N ALA A 404 15.61 -9.12 -0.95
CA ALA A 404 14.48 -8.93 -1.86
C ALA A 404 13.47 -10.10 -1.82
N ARG A 405 13.81 -11.22 -1.18
CA ARG A 405 12.89 -12.35 -0.97
C ARG A 405 11.97 -12.15 0.23
N TYR A 406 12.44 -11.42 1.25
CA TYR A 406 11.74 -11.30 2.54
C TYR A 406 11.20 -9.89 2.80
N PHE A 407 11.89 -8.85 2.34
CA PHE A 407 11.37 -7.48 2.45
C PHE A 407 10.35 -7.22 1.35
N TRP A 408 9.11 -7.57 1.68
CA TRP A 408 7.95 -7.37 0.82
C TRP A 408 7.40 -5.94 0.95
N SER A 409 7.07 -5.32 -0.18
CA SER A 409 6.38 -4.04 -0.22
C SER A 409 4.88 -4.28 -0.47
N PRO A 410 3.98 -3.86 0.43
CA PRO A 410 2.54 -3.96 0.19
C PRO A 410 2.13 -3.28 -1.11
N GLY A 411 2.65 -2.06 -1.37
CA GLY A 411 2.36 -1.33 -2.60
C GLY A 411 2.78 -2.09 -3.87
N PHE A 412 3.85 -2.88 -3.82
CA PHE A 412 4.28 -3.69 -4.97
C PHE A 412 3.46 -4.98 -5.11
N GLY A 413 3.33 -5.77 -4.04
CA GLY A 413 2.68 -7.07 -4.09
C GLY A 413 1.18 -7.00 -4.35
N GLU A 414 0.48 -6.19 -3.56
CA GLU A 414 -0.97 -5.98 -3.73
C GLU A 414 -1.27 -5.21 -5.02
N GLY A 415 -0.43 -4.23 -5.34
CA GLY A 415 -0.52 -3.49 -6.59
C GLY A 415 -0.38 -4.38 -7.82
N TRP A 416 0.51 -5.38 -7.77
CA TRP A 416 0.66 -6.37 -8.84
C TRP A 416 -0.57 -7.25 -8.99
N ALA A 417 -1.09 -7.79 -7.88
CA ALA A 417 -2.23 -8.68 -7.92
C ALA A 417 -3.50 -7.95 -8.43
N GLU A 418 -3.71 -6.70 -8.01
CA GLU A 418 -4.81 -5.89 -8.52
C GLU A 418 -4.59 -5.45 -9.98
N TYR A 419 -3.36 -5.14 -10.38
CA TYR A 419 -3.03 -4.93 -11.80
C TYR A 419 -3.30 -6.19 -12.63
N ALA A 420 -3.03 -7.38 -12.10
CA ALA A 420 -3.26 -8.65 -12.74
C ALA A 420 -4.76 -8.92 -12.99
N GLU A 421 -5.66 -8.44 -12.13
CA GLU A 421 -7.11 -8.49 -12.37
C GLU A 421 -7.50 -7.67 -13.61
N GLN A 422 -6.98 -6.45 -13.75
CA GLN A 422 -7.24 -5.64 -14.96
C GLN A 422 -6.56 -6.23 -16.20
N LEU A 423 -5.34 -6.74 -16.06
CA LEU A 423 -4.61 -7.40 -17.13
C LEU A 423 -5.35 -8.65 -17.63
N ALA A 424 -6.05 -9.37 -16.74
CA ALA A 424 -6.84 -10.53 -17.13
C ALA A 424 -7.95 -10.18 -18.15
N ASP A 425 -8.50 -8.95 -18.11
CA ASP A 425 -9.43 -8.49 -19.14
C ASP A 425 -8.73 -8.24 -20.48
N GLU A 426 -7.57 -7.57 -20.47
CA GLU A 426 -6.75 -7.36 -21.67
C GLU A 426 -6.30 -8.69 -22.30
N MET A 427 -6.05 -9.70 -21.46
CA MET A 427 -5.72 -11.06 -21.85
C MET A 427 -6.94 -11.86 -22.36
N SER A 428 -8.15 -11.30 -22.29
CA SER A 428 -9.43 -11.95 -22.62
C SER A 428 -9.70 -13.21 -21.79
N LEU A 429 -9.41 -13.18 -20.48
CA LEU A 429 -9.55 -14.33 -19.59
C LEU A 429 -10.91 -14.43 -18.89
N TYR A 430 -11.63 -13.32 -18.72
CA TYR A 430 -12.94 -13.35 -18.09
C TYR A 430 -13.95 -14.09 -18.97
N SER A 431 -14.72 -15.00 -18.35
CA SER A 431 -15.64 -15.87 -19.09
C SER A 431 -16.91 -15.17 -19.55
N SER A 432 -17.24 -14.02 -18.97
CA SER A 432 -18.46 -13.27 -19.26
C SER A 432 -18.37 -11.83 -18.79
N ASP A 433 -19.25 -10.98 -19.31
CA ASP A 433 -19.43 -9.61 -18.80
C ASP A 433 -19.92 -9.57 -17.35
N THR A 434 -20.51 -10.66 -16.83
CA THR A 434 -20.82 -10.78 -15.40
C THR A 434 -19.54 -10.86 -14.57
N ALA A 435 -18.57 -11.67 -14.99
CA ALA A 435 -17.27 -11.78 -14.31
C ALA A 435 -16.44 -10.49 -14.46
N ARG A 436 -16.49 -9.83 -15.63
CA ARG A 436 -15.84 -8.52 -15.86
C ARG A 436 -16.42 -7.43 -14.96
N LEU A 437 -17.75 -7.38 -14.78
CA LEU A 437 -18.38 -6.47 -13.83
C LEU A 437 -17.95 -6.74 -12.38
N GLY A 438 -17.80 -8.02 -12.00
CA GLY A 438 -17.29 -8.40 -10.69
C GLY A 438 -15.87 -7.89 -10.45
N ALA A 439 -14.97 -8.12 -11.42
CA ALA A 439 -13.61 -7.59 -11.38
C ALA A 439 -13.57 -6.07 -11.23
N LEU A 440 -14.35 -5.33 -12.02
CA LEU A 440 -14.43 -3.87 -11.89
C LEU A 440 -15.00 -3.45 -10.53
N ALA A 441 -15.97 -4.18 -9.98
CA ALA A 441 -16.55 -3.89 -8.67
C ALA A 441 -15.55 -4.14 -7.52
N ASP A 442 -14.71 -5.17 -7.62
CA ASP A 442 -13.64 -5.44 -6.65
C ASP A 442 -12.51 -4.40 -6.75
N VAL A 443 -12.08 -4.01 -7.96
CA VAL A 443 -11.11 -2.90 -8.15
C VAL A 443 -11.72 -1.56 -7.66
N THR A 444 -13.03 -1.36 -7.82
CA THR A 444 -13.73 -0.18 -7.27
C THR A 444 -13.67 -0.19 -5.76
N LEU A 445 -13.82 -1.35 -5.10
CA LEU A 445 -13.66 -1.48 -3.66
C LEU A 445 -12.29 -0.98 -3.21
N SER A 446 -11.20 -1.45 -3.81
CA SER A 446 -9.86 -0.94 -3.50
C SER A 446 -9.69 0.56 -3.78
N ALA A 447 -10.25 1.07 -4.87
CA ALA A 447 -10.22 2.50 -5.17
C ALA A 447 -10.94 3.34 -4.10
N THR A 448 -12.04 2.83 -3.52
CA THR A 448 -12.69 3.49 -2.39
C THR A 448 -11.78 3.57 -1.16
N LEU A 449 -10.82 2.65 -1.00
CA LEU A 449 -9.91 2.65 0.15
C LEU A 449 -8.93 3.81 0.10
N LEU A 450 -8.60 4.35 -1.09
CA LEU A 450 -7.86 5.61 -1.22
C LEU A 450 -8.59 6.77 -0.54
N VAL A 451 -9.91 6.81 -0.69
CA VAL A 451 -10.78 7.86 -0.14
C VAL A 451 -11.06 7.62 1.34
N VAL A 452 -11.29 6.37 1.72
CA VAL A 452 -11.62 5.99 3.10
C VAL A 452 -10.42 6.10 4.03
N ASP A 453 -9.26 5.61 3.64
CA ASP A 453 -8.06 5.65 4.48
C ASP A 453 -7.63 7.11 4.72
N THR A 454 -7.54 7.92 3.66
CA THR A 454 -7.30 9.38 3.80
C THR A 454 -8.43 10.08 4.54
N GLY A 455 -9.67 9.68 4.29
CA GLY A 455 -10.86 10.16 5.00
C GLY A 455 -10.72 10.00 6.52
N ILE A 456 -10.34 8.81 6.97
CA ILE A 456 -10.14 8.44 8.37
C ILE A 456 -8.94 9.20 8.95
N HIS A 457 -7.79 9.15 8.29
CA HIS A 457 -6.52 9.58 8.87
C HIS A 457 -6.21 11.06 8.69
N ALA A 458 -6.72 11.72 7.65
CA ALA A 458 -6.46 13.13 7.36
C ALA A 458 -7.70 14.03 7.47
N PHE A 459 -8.90 13.51 7.19
CA PHE A 459 -10.13 14.32 7.12
C PHE A 459 -11.16 14.04 8.22
N GLY A 460 -10.77 13.27 9.26
CA GLY A 460 -11.59 13.06 10.45
C GLY A 460 -12.90 12.30 10.21
N TRP A 461 -12.97 11.44 9.18
CA TRP A 461 -14.16 10.64 8.92
C TRP A 461 -14.47 9.69 10.08
N SER A 462 -15.75 9.57 10.40
CA SER A 462 -16.24 8.53 11.30
C SER A 462 -16.24 7.15 10.61
N ARG A 463 -16.26 6.10 11.42
CA ARG A 463 -16.42 4.72 10.96
C ARG A 463 -17.67 4.57 10.08
N GLU A 464 -18.78 5.16 10.49
CA GLU A 464 -20.07 5.06 9.80
C GLU A 464 -20.02 5.73 8.42
N ARG A 465 -19.37 6.89 8.32
CA ARG A 465 -19.15 7.58 7.04
C ARG A 465 -18.27 6.76 6.11
N ALA A 466 -17.17 6.21 6.64
CA ALA A 466 -16.27 5.36 5.87
C ALA A 466 -16.98 4.10 5.32
N ILE A 467 -17.76 3.42 6.16
CA ILE A 467 -18.54 2.25 5.73
C ILE A 467 -19.60 2.64 4.69
N ALA A 468 -20.31 3.75 4.91
CA ALA A 468 -21.32 4.23 3.97
C ALA A 468 -20.71 4.50 2.60
N TYR A 469 -19.56 5.18 2.54
CA TYR A 469 -18.86 5.46 1.29
C TYR A 469 -18.54 4.18 0.50
N ILE A 470 -18.00 3.14 1.17
CA ILE A 470 -17.75 1.85 0.52
C ILE A 470 -19.06 1.25 0.00
N CYS A 471 -20.11 1.18 0.81
CA CYS A 471 -21.39 0.60 0.42
C CYS A 471 -22.05 1.34 -0.75
N ASP A 472 -21.99 2.66 -0.77
CA ASP A 472 -22.65 3.49 -1.78
C ASP A 472 -22.06 3.28 -3.18
N HIS A 473 -20.74 3.11 -3.26
CA HIS A 473 -20.00 2.95 -4.52
C HIS A 473 -19.85 1.49 -4.96
N THR A 474 -19.75 0.55 -4.02
CA THR A 474 -19.42 -0.85 -4.36
C THR A 474 -20.59 -1.80 -4.23
N ARG A 475 -21.62 -1.45 -3.46
CA ARG A 475 -22.74 -2.33 -3.06
C ARG A 475 -22.33 -3.61 -2.31
N VAL A 476 -21.12 -3.66 -1.74
CA VAL A 476 -20.76 -4.77 -0.86
C VAL A 476 -21.57 -4.70 0.44
N PRO A 477 -21.92 -5.84 1.04
CA PRO A 477 -22.64 -5.86 2.31
C PRO A 477 -21.90 -5.07 3.40
N ARG A 478 -22.64 -4.39 4.28
CA ARG A 478 -22.08 -3.58 5.37
C ARG A 478 -21.01 -4.31 6.19
N LEU A 479 -21.21 -5.61 6.44
CA LEU A 479 -20.23 -6.43 7.17
C LEU A 479 -18.90 -6.55 6.41
N ARG A 480 -18.92 -6.72 5.08
CA ARG A 480 -17.70 -6.74 4.24
C ARG A 480 -17.05 -5.35 4.17
N ALA A 481 -17.84 -4.28 4.10
CA ALA A 481 -17.34 -2.90 4.12
C ALA A 481 -16.72 -2.50 5.48
N ALA A 482 -17.19 -3.06 6.59
CA ALA A 482 -16.68 -2.77 7.92
C ALA A 482 -15.26 -3.31 8.15
N VAL A 483 -14.91 -4.45 7.57
CA VAL A 483 -13.59 -5.10 7.74
C VAL A 483 -12.41 -4.16 7.45
N PRO A 484 -12.29 -3.53 6.25
CA PRO A 484 -11.21 -2.59 5.99
C PRO A 484 -11.30 -1.34 6.87
N VAL A 485 -12.50 -0.83 7.15
CA VAL A 485 -12.70 0.36 8.01
C VAL A 485 -12.25 0.13 9.45
N ASP A 486 -12.37 -1.09 9.96
CA ASP A 486 -11.89 -1.45 11.29
C ASP A 486 -10.38 -1.75 11.29
N ARG A 487 -9.81 -2.18 10.15
CA ARG A 487 -8.37 -2.48 9.99
C ARG A 487 -7.49 -1.23 9.91
N TYR A 488 -7.83 -0.25 9.09
CA TYR A 488 -6.93 0.89 8.82
C TYR A 488 -6.68 1.85 10.00
N PRO A 489 -7.62 2.06 10.94
CA PRO A 489 -7.37 2.84 12.16
C PRO A 489 -6.16 2.38 13.00
N ILE A 490 -5.80 1.10 12.92
CA ILE A 490 -4.62 0.51 13.60
C ILE A 490 -3.49 0.18 12.62
N TRP A 491 -3.73 0.24 11.31
CA TRP A 491 -2.72 0.03 10.27
C TRP A 491 -2.84 1.11 9.19
N PRO A 492 -2.44 2.35 9.49
CA PRO A 492 -2.63 3.48 8.60
C PRO A 492 -1.92 3.28 7.26
N ALA A 493 -2.54 3.72 6.17
CA ALA A 493 -2.03 3.64 4.80
C ALA A 493 -1.97 2.23 4.17
N GLN A 494 -2.27 1.14 4.90
CA GLN A 494 -2.29 -0.21 4.31
C GLN A 494 -3.31 -0.32 3.19
N GLY A 495 -4.51 0.28 3.36
CA GLY A 495 -5.54 0.26 2.32
C GLY A 495 -5.15 0.95 1.01
N LEU A 496 -4.11 1.79 1.04
CA LEU A 496 -3.63 2.50 -0.14
C LEU A 496 -2.79 1.63 -1.08
N SER A 497 -2.25 0.51 -0.57
CA SER A 497 -1.27 -0.31 -1.30
C SER A 497 -1.82 -0.88 -2.61
N TYR A 498 -3.08 -1.33 -2.59
CA TYR A 498 -3.77 -1.95 -3.73
C TYR A 498 -3.84 -0.97 -4.92
N ALA A 499 -4.67 0.06 -4.80
CA ALA A 499 -4.95 0.97 -5.90
C ALA A 499 -3.74 1.84 -6.29
N LEU A 500 -2.94 2.33 -5.33
CA LEU A 500 -1.74 3.10 -5.68
C LEU A 500 -0.71 2.23 -6.40
N GLY A 501 -0.51 0.99 -5.95
CA GLY A 501 0.40 0.05 -6.59
C GLY A 501 -0.02 -0.27 -8.02
N ARG A 502 -1.29 -0.59 -8.24
CA ARG A 502 -1.87 -0.83 -9.58
C ARG A 502 -1.69 0.39 -10.48
N LEU A 503 -2.03 1.57 -9.98
CA LEU A 503 -1.92 2.82 -10.74
C LEU A 503 -0.47 3.12 -11.13
N GLU A 504 0.47 2.86 -10.23
CA GLU A 504 1.90 3.07 -10.50
C GLU A 504 2.45 2.07 -11.53
N ILE A 505 2.10 0.79 -11.43
CA ILE A 505 2.47 -0.22 -12.43
C ILE A 505 1.91 0.17 -13.81
N ARG A 506 0.64 0.62 -13.88
CA ARG A 506 0.05 1.13 -15.13
C ARG A 506 0.76 2.39 -15.64
N ARG A 507 1.18 3.29 -14.75
CA ARG A 507 1.95 4.49 -15.12
C ARG A 507 3.29 4.11 -15.74
N LEU A 508 4.01 3.17 -15.13
CA LEU A 508 5.28 2.63 -15.63
C LEU A 508 5.09 1.93 -16.98
N ARG A 509 4.04 1.11 -17.13
CA ARG A 509 3.70 0.45 -18.41
C ARG A 509 3.48 1.45 -19.53
N ARG A 510 2.62 2.44 -19.31
CA ARG A 510 2.36 3.49 -20.29
C ARG A 510 3.61 4.29 -20.64
N SER A 511 4.51 4.48 -19.67
CA SER A 511 5.80 5.14 -19.92
C SER A 511 6.68 4.30 -20.84
N ALA A 512 6.77 2.98 -20.60
CA ALA A 512 7.49 2.06 -21.46
C ALA A 512 6.87 1.98 -22.88
N GLU A 513 5.54 1.86 -22.98
CA GLU A 513 4.82 1.86 -24.26
C GLU A 513 5.14 3.12 -25.09
N ARG A 514 5.17 4.30 -24.45
CA ARG A 514 5.55 5.55 -25.13
C ARG A 514 7.02 5.59 -25.54
N ALA A 515 7.92 5.12 -24.68
CA ALA A 515 9.36 5.16 -24.94
C ALA A 515 9.79 4.18 -26.04
N PHE A 516 9.21 2.98 -26.08
CA PHE A 516 9.56 1.94 -27.04
C PHE A 516 8.67 1.95 -28.30
N GLY A 517 7.48 2.55 -28.23
CA GLY A 517 6.56 2.65 -29.36
C GLY A 517 6.25 1.27 -29.96
N PRO A 518 6.39 1.08 -31.28
CA PRO A 518 6.18 -0.22 -31.93
C PRO A 518 7.12 -1.34 -31.46
N ARG A 519 8.23 -1.02 -30.77
CA ARG A 519 9.16 -2.01 -30.21
C ARG A 519 8.78 -2.46 -28.80
N PHE A 520 7.72 -1.89 -28.21
CA PHE A 520 7.25 -2.32 -26.91
C PHE A 520 6.73 -3.76 -26.99
N ASP A 521 7.27 -4.64 -26.16
CA ASP A 521 6.79 -6.01 -25.98
C ASP A 521 6.30 -6.18 -24.53
N ILE A 522 5.02 -6.47 -24.37
CA ILE A 522 4.40 -6.70 -23.05
C ILE A 522 5.07 -7.84 -22.28
N ARG A 523 5.62 -8.83 -22.99
CA ARG A 523 6.34 -9.98 -22.38
C ARG A 523 7.67 -9.55 -21.76
N GLU A 524 8.23 -8.44 -22.23
CA GLU A 524 9.44 -7.78 -21.73
C GLU A 524 9.14 -6.68 -20.71
N PHE A 525 7.86 -6.39 -20.45
CA PHE A 525 7.38 -5.58 -19.34
C PHE A 525 6.97 -6.44 -18.11
N PRO A 526 7.88 -7.16 -17.43
CA PRO A 526 7.62 -7.60 -16.06
C PRO A 526 7.90 -6.48 -15.06
N PRO A 527 7.19 -6.45 -13.92
CA PRO A 527 7.51 -5.57 -12.80
C PRO A 527 8.88 -5.91 -12.13
N ALA A 528 9.53 -7.01 -12.53
CA ALA A 528 10.75 -7.54 -11.92
C ALA A 528 11.91 -7.85 -12.90
N ARG A 529 11.82 -7.41 -14.18
CA ARG A 529 12.91 -7.55 -15.17
C ARG A 529 13.36 -6.17 -15.65
N THR A 530 14.43 -5.67 -15.05
CA THR A 530 15.37 -4.73 -15.66
C THR A 530 16.59 -5.50 -16.18
N ASP A 531 16.37 -6.62 -16.89
CA ASP A 531 17.47 -7.53 -17.21
C ASP A 531 17.99 -7.39 -18.66
N ARG A 532 17.27 -6.75 -19.62
CA ARG A 532 17.71 -6.74 -21.04
C ARG A 532 17.33 -5.54 -21.93
N ALA A 533 16.58 -4.54 -21.48
CA ALA A 533 16.07 -3.48 -22.37
C ALA A 533 17.07 -2.32 -22.65
N MET A 534 18.31 -2.38 -22.16
CA MET A 534 19.32 -1.32 -22.38
C MET A 534 20.54 -1.73 -23.21
N ASP A 535 20.55 -2.92 -23.83
CA ASP A 535 21.75 -3.43 -24.51
C ASP A 535 22.05 -2.80 -25.89
N ARG A 536 21.31 -1.76 -26.29
CA ARG A 536 21.63 -0.90 -27.45
C ARG A 536 21.24 0.56 -27.22
N CYS A 537 21.85 1.20 -26.22
CA CYS A 537 21.99 2.67 -26.20
C CYS A 537 23.27 3.08 -25.45
N ARG A 538 24.43 2.65 -25.97
CA ARG A 538 25.73 3.27 -25.68
C ARG A 538 25.85 4.60 -26.44
N THR A 539 24.99 5.59 -26.18
CA THR A 539 25.23 7.00 -26.59
C THR A 539 24.33 8.05 -25.91
N LEU A 540 23.73 7.80 -24.75
CA LEU A 540 22.99 8.83 -23.99
C LEU A 540 23.12 8.65 -22.45
N THR A 541 24.26 8.09 -22.03
CA THR A 541 24.66 8.03 -20.62
C THR A 541 25.35 9.35 -20.28
N LEU A 542 24.60 10.38 -19.84
CA LEU A 542 25.15 11.50 -19.05
C LEU A 542 24.17 12.56 -18.48
N LEU A 543 22.83 12.37 -18.46
CA LEU A 543 21.92 13.44 -17.95
C LEU A 543 20.77 12.99 -17.03
N GLY A 544 20.90 11.86 -16.33
CA GLY A 544 19.87 11.40 -15.38
C GLY A 544 20.36 10.95 -13.99
N ALA A 545 21.67 10.95 -13.74
CA ALA A 545 22.26 10.41 -12.50
C ALA A 545 23.27 11.35 -11.82
N GLY A 546 23.25 12.65 -12.15
CA GLY A 546 24.26 13.60 -11.68
C GLY A 546 23.71 14.97 -11.34
N LEU A 547 22.71 15.04 -10.44
CA LEU A 547 22.32 16.26 -9.72
C LEU A 547 21.43 15.88 -8.52
N ALA A 548 22.02 15.15 -7.57
CA ALA A 548 21.45 14.97 -6.23
C ALA A 548 22.57 14.97 -5.18
N PHE A 549 23.47 15.96 -5.26
CA PHE A 549 24.32 16.34 -4.13
C PHE A 549 24.42 17.86 -4.06
N MET A 550 24.34 18.35 -2.81
CA MET A 550 24.44 19.73 -2.32
C MET A 550 23.15 20.56 -2.30
N VAL A 551 22.29 20.32 -1.29
CA VAL A 551 21.87 21.36 -0.31
C VAL A 551 21.51 20.66 1.00
N GLY A 552 22.29 20.91 2.05
CA GLY A 552 21.86 20.70 3.43
C GLY A 552 21.06 21.91 3.91
N GLY A 553 20.07 21.66 4.78
CA GLY A 553 19.43 22.69 5.61
C GLY A 553 17.92 22.89 5.38
N ALA A 554 17.18 22.76 6.47
CA ALA A 554 15.75 23.07 6.70
C ALA A 554 14.71 22.03 6.23
N VAL A 555 14.37 21.15 7.17
CA VAL A 555 13.07 20.47 7.24
C VAL A 555 12.00 21.54 7.47
N ALA A 556 11.10 21.76 6.51
CA ALA A 556 9.90 22.57 6.71
C ALA A 556 8.69 21.64 6.87
N GLN A 557 8.06 21.67 8.04
CA GLN A 557 6.73 21.12 8.28
C GLN A 557 5.75 21.72 7.25
N ARG A 558 4.98 20.87 6.56
CA ARG A 558 3.86 21.33 5.73
C ARG A 558 2.60 21.39 6.59
N GLU A 559 2.05 22.57 6.80
CA GLU A 559 0.69 22.77 7.31
C GLU A 559 -0.29 23.05 6.15
N PRO A 560 -1.60 22.75 6.27
CA PRO A 560 -2.56 23.04 5.21
C PRO A 560 -2.83 24.56 5.07
N VAL A 561 -2.75 25.08 3.83
CA VAL A 561 -3.04 26.48 3.43
C VAL A 561 -4.45 26.95 3.86
N LEU A 562 -5.35 26.03 4.19
CA LEU A 562 -6.71 26.30 4.67
C LEU A 562 -6.79 27.22 5.90
N LYS A 563 -5.73 27.28 6.73
CA LYS A 563 -5.72 28.15 7.92
C LYS A 563 -5.61 29.65 7.60
N GLN A 564 -5.24 30.02 6.38
CA GLN A 564 -5.02 31.42 5.96
C GLN A 564 -6.26 32.08 5.32
N VAL A 565 -7.32 31.31 5.06
CA VAL A 565 -8.57 31.82 4.45
C VAL A 565 -9.52 32.28 5.55
N GLY A 566 -9.52 33.59 5.84
CA GLY A 566 -10.34 34.22 6.88
C GLY A 566 -11.81 34.49 6.51
N VAL A 567 -12.29 34.01 5.35
CA VAL A 567 -13.66 34.26 4.85
C VAL A 567 -14.55 33.02 5.00
N ALA A 568 -15.78 33.22 5.49
CA ALA A 568 -16.76 32.18 5.85
C ALA A 568 -17.35 31.37 4.66
N HIS A 569 -16.68 31.35 3.51
CA HIS A 569 -17.09 30.62 2.31
C HIS A 569 -16.06 29.55 1.93
N ALA A 570 -15.95 28.54 2.79
CA ALA A 570 -15.11 27.36 2.57
C ALA A 570 -15.48 26.56 1.31
N TYR A 571 -16.66 26.79 0.71
CA TYR A 571 -17.11 26.08 -0.49
C TYR A 571 -16.53 26.64 -1.79
N TYR A 572 -16.24 27.95 -1.85
CA TYR A 572 -15.78 28.61 -3.09
C TYR A 572 -14.29 28.35 -3.36
N TRP A 573 -13.47 28.22 -2.32
CA TRP A 573 -12.02 27.98 -2.41
C TRP A 573 -11.63 26.49 -2.41
N ARG A 574 -12.55 25.58 -2.05
CA ARG A 574 -12.33 24.12 -2.09
C ARG A 574 -12.37 23.54 -3.51
N GLU A 575 -13.10 24.20 -4.42
CA GLU A 575 -13.32 23.75 -5.80
C GLU A 575 -12.50 24.55 -6.84
N MET A 576 -12.04 25.78 -6.54
CA MET A 576 -11.12 26.52 -7.43
C MET A 576 -9.65 26.21 -7.13
N TYR A 577 -9.11 25.26 -7.89
CA TYR A 577 -7.76 25.26 -8.44
C TYR A 577 -6.60 25.66 -7.52
N VAL A 578 -6.50 25.08 -6.32
CA VAL A 578 -5.15 24.81 -5.78
C VAL A 578 -4.47 23.94 -6.83
N PRO A 579 -3.23 24.25 -7.26
CA PRO A 579 -2.67 23.65 -8.45
C PRO A 579 -2.73 22.11 -8.39
N GLN A 580 -3.58 21.51 -9.22
CA GLN A 580 -3.65 20.06 -9.34
C GLN A 580 -2.33 19.62 -9.94
N VAL A 581 -1.58 18.75 -9.26
CA VAL A 581 -0.36 18.17 -9.83
C VAL A 581 -0.79 17.26 -10.98
N THR A 582 -0.88 17.81 -12.18
CA THR A 582 -1.25 17.05 -13.37
C THR A 582 -0.01 16.38 -13.95
N SER A 583 -0.12 15.08 -14.24
CA SER A 583 0.91 14.35 -14.97
C SER A 583 0.96 14.71 -16.47
N GLY A 584 -0.08 15.39 -16.98
CA GLY A 584 -0.15 15.93 -18.33
C GLY A 584 -0.21 17.47 -18.37
N PRO A 585 -0.14 18.07 -19.58
CA PRO A 585 -0.23 19.52 -19.78
C PRO A 585 -1.57 20.08 -19.27
N SER A 586 -1.51 21.17 -18.52
CA SER A 586 -2.67 21.95 -18.11
C SER A 586 -2.32 23.44 -18.06
N ALA A 587 -3.34 24.31 -18.05
CA ALA A 587 -3.17 25.77 -18.02
C ALA A 587 -2.17 26.29 -19.07
N ALA A 588 -2.58 26.32 -20.34
CA ALA A 588 -1.74 26.75 -21.44
C ALA A 588 -1.96 28.23 -21.82
N THR A 589 -0.89 28.89 -22.30
CA THR A 589 -0.91 30.22 -22.92
C THR A 589 -0.17 30.19 -24.25
N TRP A 590 -0.64 30.97 -25.22
CA TRP A 590 -0.01 31.12 -26.53
C TRP A 590 1.11 32.16 -26.50
N SER A 591 2.13 31.97 -27.34
CA SER A 591 3.03 33.07 -27.71
C SER A 591 2.26 34.15 -28.49
N PRO A 592 2.68 35.42 -28.42
CA PRO A 592 2.01 36.50 -29.15
C PRO A 592 1.96 36.29 -30.68
N ASP A 593 2.94 35.57 -31.23
CA ASP A 593 3.01 35.23 -32.65
C ASP A 593 2.23 33.95 -33.03
N GLY A 594 1.62 33.27 -32.06
CA GLY A 594 0.85 32.04 -32.26
C GLY A 594 1.67 30.81 -32.66
N THR A 595 3.00 30.85 -32.55
CA THR A 595 3.87 29.74 -32.97
C THR A 595 4.26 28.78 -31.84
N GLU A 596 4.03 29.15 -30.58
CA GLU A 596 4.42 28.39 -29.40
C GLU A 596 3.35 28.40 -28.31
N LEU A 597 3.46 27.44 -27.40
CA LEU A 597 2.66 27.31 -26.18
C LEU A 597 3.57 27.24 -24.96
N ILE A 598 3.13 27.85 -23.87
CA ILE A 598 3.64 27.57 -22.53
C ILE A 598 2.52 26.95 -21.71
N TYR A 599 2.80 25.84 -21.01
CA TYR A 599 1.83 25.15 -20.19
C TYR A 599 2.46 24.57 -18.92
N SER A 600 1.64 24.29 -17.93
CA SER A 600 2.05 23.66 -16.68
C SER A 600 2.01 22.14 -16.79
N MET A 601 3.06 21.45 -16.32
CA MET A 601 3.12 19.99 -16.27
C MET A 601 4.20 19.57 -15.27
N GLN A 602 3.92 18.56 -14.44
CA GLN A 602 4.89 18.03 -13.45
C GLN A 602 5.47 19.08 -12.49
N GLY A 603 4.70 20.13 -12.18
CA GLY A 603 5.13 21.19 -11.25
C GLY A 603 6.04 22.27 -11.82
N SER A 604 6.28 22.25 -13.13
CA SER A 604 7.04 23.29 -13.84
C SER A 604 6.27 23.83 -15.05
N LEU A 605 6.76 24.93 -15.60
CA LEU A 605 6.32 25.43 -16.90
C LEU A 605 7.16 24.83 -18.01
N TRP A 606 6.48 24.47 -19.09
CA TRP A 606 7.05 23.87 -20.29
C TRP A 606 6.66 24.70 -21.50
N ARG A 607 7.62 24.98 -22.38
CA ARG A 607 7.46 25.66 -23.66
C ARG A 607 7.54 24.66 -24.80
N GLN A 608 6.63 24.76 -25.77
CA GLN A 608 6.63 23.90 -26.95
C GLN A 608 6.26 24.70 -28.20
N ARG A 609 7.04 24.52 -29.27
CA ARG A 609 6.69 25.05 -30.60
C ARG A 609 5.66 24.16 -31.28
N ILE A 610 4.65 24.77 -31.88
CA ILE A 610 3.60 24.07 -32.62
C ILE A 610 4.21 23.27 -33.78
N GLY A 611 3.73 22.04 -33.94
CA GLY A 611 4.21 21.09 -34.94
C GLY A 611 5.45 20.30 -34.54
N THR A 612 6.05 20.60 -33.37
CA THR A 612 7.18 19.82 -32.83
C THR A 612 6.71 18.84 -31.75
N ARG A 613 7.51 17.80 -31.47
CA ARG A 613 7.27 16.82 -30.38
C ARG A 613 8.15 17.08 -29.15
N VAL A 614 8.89 18.18 -29.12
CA VAL A 614 9.87 18.49 -28.07
C VAL A 614 9.35 19.66 -27.25
N ALA A 615 9.19 19.44 -25.95
CA ALA A 615 8.87 20.48 -24.99
C ALA A 615 10.11 20.76 -24.14
N GLN A 616 10.39 22.03 -23.91
CA GLN A 616 11.49 22.52 -23.08
C GLN A 616 10.94 23.00 -21.75
N GLN A 617 11.45 22.47 -20.64
CA GLN A 617 11.15 23.02 -19.31
C GLN A 617 11.80 24.41 -19.19
N ILE A 618 11.03 25.41 -18.76
CA ILE A 618 11.46 26.82 -18.68
C ILE A 618 11.50 27.38 -17.25
N THR A 619 11.08 26.59 -16.25
CA THR A 619 11.28 26.91 -14.83
C THR A 619 12.00 25.75 -14.12
N ALA A 620 12.92 26.07 -13.20
CA ALA A 620 13.81 25.10 -12.56
C ALA A 620 13.10 24.11 -11.63
N GLU A 621 13.65 22.90 -11.49
CA GLU A 621 13.28 21.97 -10.42
C GLU A 621 13.81 22.49 -9.07
N GLY A 622 12.91 22.85 -8.15
CA GLY A 622 13.31 23.16 -6.77
C GLY A 622 12.35 24.07 -6.02
N GLY A 623 11.43 23.46 -5.26
CA GLY A 623 10.82 24.07 -4.06
C GLY A 623 9.40 24.64 -4.19
N GLY A 624 8.79 24.62 -5.38
CA GLY A 624 7.40 25.07 -5.59
C GLY A 624 6.75 24.46 -6.84
N TYR A 625 5.43 24.65 -6.96
CA TYR A 625 4.62 24.19 -8.09
C TYR A 625 4.21 25.39 -8.95
N ASP A 626 4.64 25.40 -10.22
CA ASP A 626 4.38 26.51 -11.14
C ASP A 626 3.12 26.27 -12.00
N TYR A 627 2.19 27.22 -11.97
CA TYR A 627 0.85 27.10 -12.54
C TYR A 627 0.35 28.39 -13.21
N GLN A 628 -0.69 28.28 -14.05
CA GLN A 628 -1.39 29.41 -14.68
C GLN A 628 -0.45 30.44 -15.36
N PRO A 629 0.39 30.02 -16.32
CA PRO A 629 1.21 30.94 -17.09
C PRO A 629 0.35 31.89 -17.93
N ASP A 630 0.81 33.12 -18.11
CA ASP A 630 0.31 34.07 -19.09
C ASP A 630 1.47 34.84 -19.72
N TRP A 631 1.51 34.85 -21.06
CA TRP A 631 2.61 35.39 -21.84
C TRP A 631 2.43 36.90 -22.03
N SER A 632 3.49 37.69 -21.85
CA SER A 632 3.44 39.12 -22.12
C SER A 632 3.22 39.40 -23.63
N PRO A 633 2.48 40.47 -24.00
CA PRO A 633 2.23 40.82 -25.41
C PRO A 633 3.49 41.05 -26.25
N ASP A 634 4.60 41.47 -25.61
CA ASP A 634 5.89 41.69 -26.28
C ASP A 634 6.74 40.40 -26.41
N GLY A 635 6.23 39.27 -25.92
CA GLY A 635 6.85 37.96 -26.03
C GLY A 635 8.04 37.73 -25.08
N ARG A 636 8.42 38.70 -24.25
CA ARG A 636 9.66 38.62 -23.45
C ARG A 636 9.48 37.97 -22.08
N PHE A 637 8.29 38.02 -21.50
CA PHE A 637 8.04 37.60 -20.13
C PHE A 637 6.84 36.65 -20.00
N VAL A 638 6.81 35.91 -18.91
CA VAL A 638 5.68 35.07 -18.50
C VAL A 638 5.40 35.35 -17.04
N VAL A 639 4.15 35.75 -16.73
CA VAL A 639 3.68 35.76 -15.35
C VAL A 639 3.06 34.40 -15.03
N PHE A 640 3.26 33.89 -13.83
CA PHE A 640 2.69 32.62 -13.39
C PHE A 640 2.51 32.60 -11.88
N ALA A 641 1.63 31.72 -11.40
CA ALA A 641 1.45 31.46 -9.97
C ALA A 641 2.40 30.34 -9.53
N ARG A 642 3.10 30.54 -8.41
CA ARG A 642 3.95 29.52 -7.77
C ARG A 642 3.41 29.21 -6.40
N TYR A 643 3.09 27.94 -6.18
CA TYR A 643 2.82 27.44 -4.84
C TYR A 643 4.13 26.98 -4.21
N ALA A 644 4.66 27.73 -3.25
CA ALA A 644 5.88 27.37 -2.52
C ALA A 644 5.70 27.63 -1.02
N ARG A 645 6.14 26.65 -0.21
CA ARG A 645 5.94 26.64 1.25
C ARG A 645 4.45 26.65 1.62
N ASP A 646 3.92 27.81 2.02
CA ASP A 646 2.57 28.01 2.57
C ASP A 646 1.79 29.13 1.85
N ALA A 647 2.26 29.64 0.70
CA ALA A 647 1.61 30.72 -0.04
C ALA A 647 1.59 30.42 -1.54
N ILE A 648 0.61 30.98 -2.25
CA ILE A 648 0.58 30.99 -3.70
C ILE A 648 0.88 32.41 -4.14
N GLU A 649 2.06 32.61 -4.72
CA GLU A 649 2.56 33.94 -5.09
C GLU A 649 2.73 34.03 -6.60
N LEU A 650 2.60 35.23 -7.15
CA LEU A 650 2.89 35.48 -8.55
C LEU A 650 4.38 35.67 -8.75
N HIS A 651 4.89 35.11 -9.83
CA HIS A 651 6.27 35.22 -10.26
C HIS A 651 6.32 35.65 -11.72
N LEU A 652 7.42 36.31 -12.07
CA LEU A 652 7.73 36.72 -13.43
C LEU A 652 8.98 35.97 -13.91
N LEU A 653 8.85 35.29 -15.05
CA LEU A 653 9.92 34.66 -15.80
C LEU A 653 10.31 35.52 -16.99
N GLU A 654 11.61 35.80 -17.15
CA GLU A 654 12.19 36.38 -18.36
C GLU A 654 12.69 35.27 -19.29
N LEU A 655 12.11 35.16 -20.48
CA LEU A 655 12.34 34.01 -21.37
C LEU A 655 13.74 33.96 -21.99
N ALA A 656 14.40 35.12 -22.13
CA ALA A 656 15.73 35.19 -22.73
C ALA A 656 16.83 34.68 -21.78
N THR A 657 16.68 34.93 -20.48
CA THR A 657 17.68 34.64 -19.45
C THR A 657 17.31 33.44 -18.59
N GLY A 658 16.02 33.06 -18.55
CA GLY A 658 15.50 32.08 -17.61
C GLY A 658 15.37 32.62 -16.18
N ALA A 659 15.59 33.92 -15.97
CA ALA A 659 15.53 34.53 -14.65
C ALA A 659 14.09 34.59 -14.13
N VAL A 660 13.87 34.12 -12.90
CA VAL A 660 12.58 34.16 -12.21
C VAL A 660 12.66 35.10 -11.01
N ARG A 661 11.70 36.02 -10.89
CA ARG A 661 11.58 36.92 -9.73
C ARG A 661 10.14 36.93 -9.18
N PRO A 662 9.95 37.04 -7.85
CA PRO A 662 8.62 37.22 -7.28
C PRO A 662 8.02 38.57 -7.71
N LEU A 663 6.70 38.59 -7.93
CA LEU A 663 5.88 39.77 -8.13
C LEU A 663 5.01 40.08 -6.89
N THR A 664 4.60 39.04 -6.17
CA THR A 664 3.94 39.15 -4.88
C THR A 664 4.71 38.37 -3.82
N SER A 665 4.53 38.75 -2.55
CA SER A 665 5.18 38.12 -1.39
C SER A 665 4.41 38.42 -0.10
N ASN A 666 3.09 38.45 -0.18
CA ASN A 666 2.20 38.87 0.91
C ASN A 666 1.76 37.70 1.81
N GLY A 667 2.15 36.47 1.48
CA GLY A 667 1.79 35.27 2.22
C GLY A 667 0.36 34.79 1.97
N GLY A 668 -0.33 35.35 0.97
CA GLY A 668 -1.69 34.98 0.60
C GLY A 668 -1.77 33.98 -0.56
N VAL A 669 -2.99 33.80 -1.08
CA VAL A 669 -3.26 33.05 -2.30
C VAL A 669 -3.48 34.03 -3.45
N ASN A 670 -2.53 34.12 -4.37
CA ASN A 670 -2.54 34.97 -5.54
C ASN A 670 -2.53 34.11 -6.81
N VAL A 671 -3.60 34.16 -7.60
CA VAL A 671 -3.84 33.23 -8.72
C VAL A 671 -4.41 33.95 -9.95
N GLU A 672 -4.48 33.22 -11.07
CA GLU A 672 -5.06 33.65 -12.35
C GLU A 672 -4.46 34.96 -12.91
N PRO A 673 -3.12 35.09 -12.99
CA PRO A 673 -2.53 36.31 -13.51
C PRO A 673 -2.84 36.47 -15.01
N ARG A 674 -3.15 37.71 -15.42
CA ARG A 674 -3.38 38.11 -16.81
C ARG A 674 -2.71 39.45 -17.12
N TRP A 675 -1.92 39.50 -18.19
CA TRP A 675 -1.36 40.73 -18.72
C TRP A 675 -2.43 41.62 -19.33
N SER A 676 -2.27 42.94 -19.17
CA SER A 676 -3.00 43.91 -19.99
C SER A 676 -2.53 43.86 -21.44
N PRO A 677 -3.39 44.21 -22.41
CA PRO A 677 -3.02 44.22 -23.83
C PRO A 677 -1.80 45.11 -24.16
N ASP A 678 -1.57 46.17 -23.37
CA ASP A 678 -0.42 47.07 -23.49
C ASP A 678 0.85 46.57 -22.78
N GLY A 679 0.80 45.43 -22.08
CA GLY A 679 1.91 44.84 -21.35
C GLY A 679 2.38 45.63 -20.12
N THR A 680 1.63 46.65 -19.68
CA THR A 680 2.03 47.53 -18.56
C THR A 680 1.47 47.11 -17.20
N ARG A 681 0.45 46.25 -17.17
CA ARG A 681 -0.28 45.86 -15.95
C ARG A 681 -0.57 44.36 -15.92
N ILE A 682 -0.77 43.83 -14.72
CA ILE A 682 -1.20 42.44 -14.48
C ILE A 682 -2.44 42.49 -13.58
N ALA A 683 -3.51 41.81 -13.99
CA ALA A 683 -4.69 41.54 -13.19
C ALA A 683 -4.60 40.13 -12.57
N PHE A 684 -5.03 39.95 -11.33
CA PHE A 684 -4.99 38.67 -10.63
C PHE A 684 -6.01 38.63 -9.49
N VAL A 685 -6.30 37.43 -8.97
CA VAL A 685 -7.17 37.21 -7.81
C VAL A 685 -6.30 37.02 -6.57
N SER A 686 -6.64 37.67 -5.45
CA SER A 686 -5.90 37.60 -4.19
C SER A 686 -6.81 37.34 -2.99
N THR A 687 -6.30 36.60 -1.99
CA THR A 687 -6.95 36.44 -0.68
C THR A 687 -6.38 37.36 0.41
N ALA A 688 -5.35 38.16 0.08
CA ALA A 688 -4.68 39.06 1.03
C ALA A 688 -5.48 40.33 1.30
#